data_AF-A0A1L9T920-F1
#
_entry.id   AF-A0A1L9T920-F1
#
_cell.length_a   1.000
_cell.length_b   1.000
_cell.length_c   1.000
_cell.angle_alpha   90.00
_cell.angle_beta   90.00
_cell.angle_gamma   90.00
#
_symmetry.space_group_name_H-M   'P 1'
#
loop_
_entity.id
_entity.type
_entity.pdbx_description
1 polymer ?
#
loop_
_entity_poly.entity_id
_entity_poly.type
_entity_poly.pdbx_seq_one_letter_code
_entity_poly.pdbx_strand_id
1 'polypeptide(L)'
;MPGFRALTKDHVSAILDQSSFYPADKYALLPIEMRFISFAETGSVGKIHWNTSEETTIALEKWCRDAFELIKPGDGVVNSHFNSLDAHLAALMLCNFQTYKQEMDKSEIVDRACALLARLPSHPPELPFAYEGPWPDEYFTSGEETPLQADQVDMSKVQYKWAKLKVLSTPSTNSIRLALFLVMDRSVPLSFTGQYSDTIVSLLDTTTRLLDESPGEADAQAWFVLQAFLWAAWQHTVMIQLWYDGSKQMDGYRFDRHNDMIAKQIPAVMPGREVIERSRPNYMCKWAFELLRSDLSCVPQDFRAFLDIYERRFKDRSPRCNIVATSTGPKRICDGKAPGNCQRFESEGVQIQGAHDFSCPGPDPNSSCHLLTWDEQSYLSITDGRARAISLEDTDDEHIRYTPVTKDTMAVSHVWSHGQGGRPETGFNSCLHRRYSALARTLNCTSYWMDSPCVPTDRTLRAECIGQINGIFESSKVTLLADRDIMDIDIHPRTLEAEESILATLLVCDWNVRAWTLLEGMRGRAKLHILCKDNHVISLVDVLNSVLSKSCLSLVSPCLAALHYSPTQVSFDDASEPVSIEQATCLLNHRHATKDRDVPMIWALVAGSETVIKAADEFWVSKIGEPLATGFLVSGSPRINKTRGLGWAPARPNLLPPAATDDAKQYPAYDGQNSVPGRITKEGFRAEWLGAVLRRRGMGLGLVPAWMFSVENPAQEGGEFREYFRVYNKGGSDKMDMKTRRKIGSVVAPLFKTFRWVALLMPALRDRGTNGATAPPRPFAYQGESEGPVVVVVASNDQEAWEWQFIYEWERECQLPEFGLAEFLLV
;
A
#
# COMPACT_ATOMS: atom_id res chain seq x y z
N MET A 1 -1.78 -26.92 -5.72
CA MET A 1 -2.99 -26.70 -6.54
C MET A 1 -2.64 -27.04 -8.00
N PRO A 2 -3.51 -27.65 -8.81
CA PRO A 2 -3.23 -27.82 -10.23
C PRO A 2 -3.16 -26.43 -10.87
N GLY A 3 -2.00 -26.10 -11.45
CA GLY A 3 -1.75 -24.81 -12.11
C GLY A 3 -2.58 -24.64 -13.39
N PHE A 4 -2.35 -23.53 -14.11
CA PHE A 4 -2.82 -23.35 -15.49
C PHE A 4 -2.64 -24.65 -16.30
N ARG A 5 -3.45 -24.84 -17.35
CA ARG A 5 -3.06 -25.80 -18.41
C ARG A 5 -1.63 -25.44 -18.78
N ALA A 6 -0.70 -26.40 -18.66
CA ALA A 6 0.72 -26.12 -18.83
C ALA A 6 0.94 -25.41 -20.17
N LEU A 7 1.32 -24.12 -20.11
CA LEU A 7 1.69 -23.35 -21.30
C LEU A 7 2.85 -24.09 -21.99
N THR A 8 2.65 -24.49 -23.23
CA THR A 8 3.72 -25.15 -23.99
C THR A 8 4.73 -24.09 -24.44
N LYS A 9 6.02 -24.43 -24.40
CA LYS A 9 7.08 -23.57 -24.94
C LYS A 9 6.81 -23.21 -26.41
N ASP A 10 6.23 -24.15 -27.17
CA ASP A 10 5.86 -23.95 -28.57
C ASP A 10 4.82 -22.84 -28.74
N HIS A 11 3.84 -22.74 -27.83
CA HIS A 11 2.83 -21.70 -27.88
C HIS A 11 3.44 -20.31 -27.60
N VAL A 12 4.27 -20.20 -26.56
CA VAL A 12 4.98 -18.95 -26.23
C VAL A 12 5.94 -18.53 -27.35
N SER A 13 6.64 -19.51 -27.94
CA SER A 13 7.52 -19.33 -29.11
C SER A 13 6.76 -18.81 -30.33
N ALA A 14 5.57 -19.36 -30.61
CA ALA A 14 4.73 -18.91 -31.72
C ALA A 14 4.25 -17.45 -31.54
N ILE A 15 3.87 -17.06 -30.31
CA ILE A 15 3.50 -15.67 -30.00
C ILE A 15 4.70 -14.74 -30.18
N LEU A 16 5.90 -15.16 -29.76
CA LEU A 16 7.13 -14.40 -29.96
C LEU A 16 7.41 -14.18 -31.45
N ASP A 17 7.27 -15.21 -32.29
CA ASP A 17 7.47 -15.08 -33.75
C ASP A 17 6.45 -14.14 -34.39
N GLN A 18 5.17 -14.29 -34.03
CA GLN A 18 4.10 -13.42 -34.55
C GLN A 18 4.22 -11.96 -34.10
N SER A 19 4.88 -11.73 -32.96
CA SER A 19 5.06 -10.41 -32.37
C SER A 19 6.43 -9.80 -32.69
N SER A 20 7.31 -10.51 -33.40
CA SER A 20 8.65 -10.06 -33.75
C SER A 20 8.68 -9.29 -35.06
N PHE A 21 9.50 -8.24 -35.10
CA PHE A 21 9.75 -7.47 -36.33
C PHE A 21 11.02 -7.94 -37.03
N TYR A 22 10.88 -8.33 -38.29
CA TYR A 22 11.99 -8.72 -39.15
C TYR A 22 12.18 -7.65 -40.24
N PRO A 23 13.24 -6.82 -40.16
CA PRO A 23 13.47 -5.77 -41.16
C PRO A 23 13.74 -6.40 -42.53
N ALA A 24 12.98 -5.96 -43.54
CA ALA A 24 13.20 -6.36 -44.94
C ALA A 24 14.43 -5.65 -45.57
N ASP A 25 14.83 -4.49 -45.02
CA ASP A 25 15.98 -3.69 -45.45
C ASP A 25 16.76 -3.17 -44.24
N LYS A 26 18.09 -3.06 -44.35
CA LYS A 26 19.00 -2.60 -43.30
C LYS A 26 18.79 -1.12 -42.90
N TYR A 27 18.10 -0.34 -43.73
CA TYR A 27 17.88 1.10 -43.52
C TYR A 27 16.44 1.48 -43.13
N ALA A 28 15.57 0.50 -42.86
CA ALA A 28 14.20 0.79 -42.46
C ALA A 28 14.14 1.50 -41.09
N LEU A 29 13.27 2.52 -40.99
CA LEU A 29 12.91 3.10 -39.69
C LEU A 29 12.33 2.02 -38.79
N LEU A 30 12.85 1.92 -37.57
CA LEU A 30 12.48 0.86 -36.65
C LEU A 30 11.15 1.18 -35.96
N PRO A 31 10.23 0.22 -35.89
CA PRO A 31 8.97 0.42 -35.20
C PRO A 31 9.16 0.46 -33.69
N ILE A 32 8.22 1.11 -33.00
CA ILE A 32 8.07 0.99 -31.55
C ILE A 32 7.76 -0.47 -31.22
N GLU A 33 8.55 -1.08 -30.32
CA GLU A 33 8.45 -2.50 -30.01
C GLU A 33 7.12 -2.88 -29.33
N MET A 34 6.53 -1.98 -28.55
CA MET A 34 5.23 -2.19 -27.92
C MET A 34 4.45 -0.89 -27.83
N ARG A 35 3.21 -0.90 -28.33
CA ARG A 35 2.26 0.22 -28.25
C ARG A 35 0.90 -0.29 -27.76
N PHE A 36 0.31 0.42 -26.81
CA PHE A 36 -1.04 0.17 -26.33
C PHE A 36 -2.04 1.09 -27.05
N ILE A 37 -3.17 0.54 -27.47
CA ILE A 37 -4.24 1.31 -28.12
C ILE A 37 -5.13 1.92 -27.04
N SER A 38 -5.46 3.21 -27.19
CA SER A 38 -6.37 3.93 -26.29
C SER A 38 -7.68 4.26 -27.00
N PHE A 39 -8.80 4.11 -26.28
CA PHE A 39 -10.14 4.49 -26.75
C PHE A 39 -10.36 6.02 -26.76
N ALA A 40 -9.45 6.79 -26.18
CA ALA A 40 -9.50 8.25 -26.16
C ALA A 40 -8.86 8.90 -27.40
N GLU A 41 -8.25 8.12 -28.29
CA GLU A 41 -7.64 8.61 -29.53
C GLU A 41 -8.19 7.89 -30.76
N THR A 42 -8.34 8.63 -31.86
CA THR A 42 -8.63 8.10 -33.20
C THR A 42 -7.69 8.71 -34.23
N GLY A 43 -7.42 7.97 -35.32
CA GLY A 43 -6.56 8.44 -36.43
C GLY A 43 -5.19 7.79 -36.50
N SER A 44 -4.36 8.28 -37.42
CA SER A 44 -3.02 7.73 -37.74
C SER A 44 -1.89 8.58 -37.15
N VAL A 45 -0.67 8.04 -37.08
CA VAL A 45 0.53 8.77 -36.61
C VAL A 45 0.67 10.10 -37.36
N GLY A 46 0.67 11.21 -36.61
CA GLY A 46 0.73 12.59 -37.15
C GLY A 46 -0.62 13.28 -37.39
N LYS A 47 -1.75 12.57 -37.24
CA LYS A 47 -3.14 13.10 -37.28
C LYS A 47 -3.98 12.40 -36.20
N ILE A 48 -3.66 12.66 -34.93
CA ILE A 48 -4.40 12.13 -33.79
C ILE A 48 -5.56 13.07 -33.48
N HIS A 49 -6.78 12.53 -33.45
CA HIS A 49 -7.96 13.19 -32.92
C HIS A 49 -8.24 12.65 -31.53
N TRP A 50 -8.42 13.55 -30.56
CA TRP A 50 -8.77 13.18 -29.20
C TRP A 50 -10.29 13.12 -29.09
N ASN A 51 -10.80 11.95 -28.74
CA ASN A 51 -12.23 11.73 -28.56
C ASN A 51 -12.72 12.52 -27.34
N THR A 52 -13.96 12.99 -27.43
CA THR A 52 -14.72 13.49 -26.27
C THR A 52 -15.02 12.37 -25.28
N SER A 53 -15.45 12.72 -24.07
CA SER A 53 -15.87 11.75 -23.04
C SER A 53 -17.00 10.84 -23.53
N GLU A 54 -17.95 11.39 -24.29
CA GLU A 54 -19.09 10.67 -24.84
C GLU A 54 -18.65 9.70 -25.95
N GLU A 55 -17.82 10.15 -26.88
CA GLU A 55 -17.27 9.29 -27.95
C GLU A 55 -16.42 8.14 -27.40
N THR A 56 -15.63 8.40 -26.36
CA THR A 56 -14.85 7.36 -25.67
C THR A 56 -15.75 6.31 -25.03
N THR A 57 -16.85 6.73 -24.39
CA THR A 57 -17.83 5.83 -23.76
C THR A 57 -18.51 4.94 -24.80
N ILE A 58 -18.92 5.51 -25.93
CA ILE A 58 -19.52 4.76 -27.05
C ILE A 58 -18.54 3.72 -27.60
N ALA A 59 -17.25 4.08 -27.75
CA ALA A 59 -16.23 3.18 -28.25
C ALA A 59 -15.96 1.99 -27.31
N LEU A 60 -15.91 2.25 -26.00
CA LEU A 60 -15.77 1.21 -24.96
C LEU A 60 -16.96 0.25 -24.95
N GLU A 61 -18.19 0.79 -24.96
CA GLU A 61 -19.41 -0.03 -25.02
C GLU A 61 -19.46 -0.91 -26.25
N LYS A 62 -19.13 -0.35 -27.42
CA LYS A 62 -19.09 -1.10 -28.68
C LYS A 62 -18.11 -2.27 -28.57
N TRP A 63 -16.91 -2.04 -28.05
CA TRP A 63 -15.92 -3.10 -27.86
C TRP A 63 -16.46 -4.21 -26.96
N CYS A 64 -17.08 -3.85 -25.82
CA CYS A 64 -17.62 -4.84 -24.87
C CYS A 64 -18.75 -5.67 -25.50
N ARG A 65 -19.63 -5.05 -26.30
CA ARG A 65 -20.70 -5.76 -27.02
C ARG A 65 -20.16 -6.67 -28.12
N ASP A 66 -19.16 -6.23 -28.88
CA ASP A 66 -18.50 -7.06 -29.88
C ASP A 66 -17.84 -8.30 -29.21
N ALA A 67 -17.18 -8.11 -28.06
CA ALA A 67 -16.58 -9.19 -27.28
C ALA A 67 -17.63 -10.16 -26.68
N PHE A 68 -18.77 -9.64 -26.24
CA PHE A 68 -19.88 -10.43 -25.70
C PHE A 68 -20.47 -11.40 -26.72
N GLU A 69 -20.63 -10.97 -27.98
CA GLU A 69 -21.10 -11.85 -29.06
C GLU A 69 -20.11 -13.00 -29.37
N LEU A 70 -18.82 -12.82 -29.06
CA LEU A 70 -17.83 -13.90 -29.20
C LEU A 70 -17.95 -14.97 -28.11
N ILE A 71 -18.58 -14.67 -26.96
CA ILE A 71 -18.68 -15.54 -25.79
C ILE A 71 -19.96 -16.38 -25.79
N LYS A 72 -21.03 -15.91 -26.45
CA LYS A 72 -22.32 -16.63 -26.46
C LYS A 72 -22.16 -18.06 -26.97
N PRO A 73 -22.72 -19.08 -26.28
CA PRO A 73 -22.71 -20.46 -26.77
C PRO A 73 -23.55 -20.52 -28.05
N GLY A 74 -23.01 -21.10 -29.12
CA GLY A 74 -23.71 -21.34 -30.38
C GLY A 74 -23.53 -22.77 -30.89
N ASP A 75 -24.30 -23.17 -31.91
CA ASP A 75 -24.40 -24.55 -32.45
C ASP A 75 -23.12 -25.11 -33.15
N GLY A 76 -21.90 -24.64 -32.84
CA GLY A 76 -20.68 -25.02 -33.57
C GLY A 76 -19.34 -24.88 -32.84
N VAL A 77 -18.42 -25.82 -33.13
CA VAL A 77 -17.01 -26.00 -32.69
C VAL A 77 -16.61 -25.31 -31.37
N VAL A 78 -16.71 -26.11 -30.29
CA VAL A 78 -16.48 -25.87 -28.85
C VAL A 78 -15.17 -25.14 -28.43
N ASN A 79 -14.24 -24.83 -29.35
CA ASN A 79 -12.95 -24.16 -29.03
C ASN A 79 -12.69 -22.83 -29.78
N SER A 80 -13.53 -22.41 -30.73
CA SER A 80 -13.23 -21.20 -31.53
C SER A 80 -13.47 -19.89 -30.78
N HIS A 81 -14.51 -19.84 -29.94
CA HIS A 81 -15.03 -18.63 -29.30
C HIS A 81 -14.02 -17.91 -28.40
N PHE A 82 -13.37 -18.63 -27.48
CA PHE A 82 -12.40 -18.04 -26.56
C PHE A 82 -11.09 -17.62 -27.25
N ASN A 83 -10.68 -18.31 -28.30
CA ASN A 83 -9.53 -17.90 -29.12
C ASN A 83 -9.84 -16.60 -29.87
N SER A 84 -11.07 -16.45 -30.39
CA SER A 84 -11.53 -15.20 -31.01
C SER A 84 -11.61 -14.06 -29.99
N LEU A 85 -12.08 -14.32 -28.76
CA LEU A 85 -12.08 -13.35 -27.68
C LEU A 85 -10.65 -12.90 -27.31
N ASP A 86 -9.72 -13.84 -27.16
CA ASP A 86 -8.31 -13.52 -26.90
C ASP A 86 -7.69 -12.72 -28.04
N ALA A 87 -7.98 -13.08 -29.30
CA ALA A 87 -7.55 -12.30 -30.47
C ALA A 87 -8.14 -10.88 -30.48
N HIS A 88 -9.38 -10.71 -30.03
CA HIS A 88 -10.04 -9.40 -29.91
C HIS A 88 -9.35 -8.51 -28.86
N LEU A 89 -8.98 -9.07 -27.70
CA LEU A 89 -8.17 -8.37 -26.70
C LEU A 89 -6.74 -8.12 -27.18
N ALA A 90 -6.14 -9.09 -27.88
CA ALA A 90 -4.78 -9.02 -28.41
C ALA A 90 -4.58 -7.85 -29.38
N ALA A 91 -5.65 -7.41 -30.06
CA ALA A 91 -5.63 -6.25 -30.94
C ALA A 91 -5.34 -4.93 -30.21
N LEU A 92 -5.58 -4.83 -28.90
CA LEU A 92 -5.30 -3.63 -28.09
C LEU A 92 -3.82 -3.40 -27.82
N MET A 93 -2.95 -4.36 -28.14
CA MET A 93 -1.50 -4.29 -27.95
C MET A 93 -0.77 -4.64 -29.24
N LEU A 94 -0.13 -3.63 -29.83
CA LEU A 94 0.70 -3.79 -31.02
C LEU A 94 2.14 -4.10 -30.58
N CYS A 95 2.67 -5.23 -31.02
CA CYS A 95 4.03 -5.66 -30.69
C CYS A 95 4.88 -5.83 -31.95
N ASN A 96 6.12 -5.36 -31.88
CA ASN A 96 7.14 -5.41 -32.95
C ASN A 96 8.51 -5.70 -32.33
N PHE A 97 8.64 -6.80 -31.59
CA PHE A 97 9.85 -7.14 -30.82
C PHE A 97 11.06 -7.25 -31.74
N GLN A 98 12.13 -6.50 -31.42
CA GLN A 98 13.38 -6.54 -32.17
C GLN A 98 14.31 -7.58 -31.54
N THR A 99 13.91 -8.85 -31.58
CA THR A 99 14.63 -9.97 -30.96
C THR A 99 16.06 -10.11 -31.49
N TYR A 100 16.31 -9.78 -32.76
CA TYR A 100 17.65 -9.77 -33.37
C TYR A 100 18.64 -8.77 -32.75
N LYS A 101 18.18 -7.83 -31.93
CA LYS A 101 19.05 -6.90 -31.18
C LYS A 101 19.36 -7.38 -29.78
N GLN A 102 18.77 -8.49 -29.34
CA GLN A 102 19.03 -9.04 -28.03
C GLN A 102 20.30 -9.87 -28.06
N GLU A 103 21.07 -9.80 -26.98
CA GLU A 103 22.17 -10.74 -26.74
C GLU A 103 21.62 -12.14 -26.42
N MET A 104 20.45 -12.20 -25.79
CA MET A 104 19.73 -13.43 -25.49
C MET A 104 19.19 -14.08 -26.78
N ASP A 105 19.36 -15.39 -26.89
CA ASP A 105 18.75 -16.15 -27.97
C ASP A 105 17.24 -16.36 -27.77
N LYS A 106 16.55 -16.79 -28.83
CA LYS A 106 15.11 -17.04 -28.80
C LYS A 106 14.70 -18.05 -27.73
N SER A 107 15.47 -19.13 -27.56
CA SER A 107 15.15 -20.19 -26.59
C SER A 107 15.24 -19.65 -25.17
N GLU A 108 16.25 -18.84 -24.89
CA GLU A 108 16.44 -18.21 -23.59
C GLU A 108 15.30 -17.24 -23.25
N ILE A 109 14.87 -16.40 -24.21
CA ILE A 109 13.72 -15.50 -24.03
C ILE A 109 12.46 -16.30 -23.70
N VAL A 110 12.18 -17.36 -24.47
CA VAL A 110 11.01 -18.22 -24.26
C VAL A 110 11.07 -18.92 -22.90
N ASP A 111 12.24 -19.42 -22.50
CA ASP A 111 12.43 -20.12 -21.23
C ASP A 111 12.21 -19.20 -20.03
N ARG A 112 12.76 -17.98 -20.07
CA ARG A 112 12.54 -16.98 -19.02
C ARG A 112 11.08 -16.55 -18.96
N ALA A 113 10.42 -16.33 -20.10
CA ALA A 113 9.01 -15.97 -20.15
C ALA A 113 8.13 -17.10 -19.60
N CYS A 114 8.40 -18.36 -19.96
CA CYS A 114 7.69 -19.51 -19.40
C CYS A 114 7.90 -19.64 -17.89
N ALA A 115 9.12 -19.44 -17.40
CA ALA A 115 9.43 -19.46 -15.97
C ALA A 115 8.68 -18.35 -15.20
N LEU A 116 8.57 -17.15 -15.78
CA LEU A 116 7.79 -16.05 -15.20
C LEU A 116 6.28 -16.36 -15.19
N LEU A 117 5.73 -16.80 -16.33
CA LEU A 117 4.30 -17.13 -16.45
C LEU A 117 3.89 -18.30 -15.56
N ALA A 118 4.78 -19.27 -15.32
CA ALA A 118 4.53 -20.39 -14.41
C ALA A 118 4.35 -19.96 -12.94
N ARG A 119 4.77 -18.74 -12.59
CA ARG A 119 4.62 -18.16 -11.25
C ARG A 119 3.30 -17.41 -11.06
N LEU A 120 2.49 -17.23 -12.10
CA LEU A 120 1.15 -16.65 -11.96
C LEU A 120 0.25 -17.59 -11.13
N PRO A 121 -0.66 -17.06 -10.30
CA PRO A 121 -1.65 -17.87 -9.62
C PRO A 121 -2.55 -18.58 -10.65
N SER A 122 -3.00 -19.81 -10.35
CA SER A 122 -3.76 -20.65 -11.30
C SER A 122 -5.05 -20.04 -11.83
N HIS A 123 -5.63 -19.09 -11.10
CA HIS A 123 -6.74 -18.25 -11.50
C HIS A 123 -6.75 -17.00 -10.61
N PRO A 124 -7.33 -15.87 -11.03
CA PRO A 124 -7.52 -14.70 -10.16
C PRO A 124 -8.50 -14.98 -9.00
N PRO A 125 -8.59 -14.10 -7.98
CA PRO A 125 -9.66 -14.14 -6.97
C PRO A 125 -11.05 -14.14 -7.61
N GLU A 126 -11.99 -14.85 -6.99
CA GLU A 126 -13.37 -14.96 -7.47
C GLU A 126 -14.12 -13.64 -7.31
N LEU A 127 -14.83 -13.24 -8.38
CA LEU A 127 -15.71 -12.09 -8.39
C LEU A 127 -17.12 -12.47 -7.88
N PRO A 128 -17.83 -11.56 -7.20
CA PRO A 128 -19.19 -11.83 -6.76
C PRO A 128 -20.14 -12.00 -7.96
N PHE A 129 -21.01 -13.01 -7.90
CA PHE A 129 -22.05 -13.25 -8.90
C PHE A 129 -23.36 -13.68 -8.21
N ALA A 130 -24.47 -13.09 -8.61
CA ALA A 130 -25.73 -13.18 -7.87
C ALA A 130 -26.67 -14.33 -8.30
N TYR A 131 -26.35 -15.06 -9.38
CA TYR A 131 -27.26 -16.04 -9.97
C TYR A 131 -26.88 -17.48 -9.64
N GLU A 132 -27.88 -18.31 -9.33
CA GLU A 132 -27.74 -19.71 -8.93
C GLU A 132 -28.30 -20.73 -9.96
N GLY A 133 -28.77 -20.28 -11.13
CA GLY A 133 -29.34 -21.18 -12.14
C GLY A 133 -28.30 -22.01 -12.90
N PRO A 134 -28.75 -22.89 -13.83
CA PRO A 134 -27.89 -23.81 -14.56
C PRO A 134 -26.93 -23.04 -15.48
N TRP A 135 -25.67 -23.47 -15.52
CA TRP A 135 -24.64 -22.86 -16.35
C TRP A 135 -24.37 -23.70 -17.61
N PRO A 136 -24.12 -23.06 -18.78
CA PRO A 136 -23.66 -23.77 -19.98
C PRO A 136 -22.33 -24.49 -19.77
N ASP A 137 -22.26 -25.77 -20.14
CA ASP A 137 -21.07 -26.60 -19.99
C ASP A 137 -19.87 -26.06 -20.81
N GLU A 138 -20.13 -25.33 -21.90
CA GLU A 138 -19.10 -24.76 -22.79
C GLU A 138 -18.21 -23.73 -22.08
N TYR A 139 -18.68 -23.15 -20.97
CA TYR A 139 -17.93 -22.20 -20.17
C TYR A 139 -16.89 -22.84 -19.27
N PHE A 140 -16.97 -24.15 -19.04
CA PHE A 140 -16.07 -24.86 -18.14
C PHE A 140 -15.06 -25.73 -18.90
N THR A 141 -13.96 -26.02 -18.22
CA THR A 141 -13.00 -27.03 -18.66
C THR A 141 -13.59 -28.43 -18.47
N SER A 142 -13.56 -29.28 -19.50
CA SER A 142 -13.97 -30.68 -19.38
C SER A 142 -13.08 -31.40 -18.36
N GLY A 143 -13.68 -32.01 -17.33
CA GLY A 143 -12.94 -32.75 -16.33
C GLY A 143 -12.36 -34.05 -16.88
N GLU A 144 -11.19 -34.48 -16.37
CA GLU A 144 -10.90 -35.91 -16.27
C GLU A 144 -11.94 -36.51 -15.31
N GLU A 145 -12.99 -37.10 -15.86
CA GLU A 145 -13.92 -37.91 -15.08
C GLU A 145 -13.15 -39.16 -14.61
N THR A 146 -12.85 -39.26 -13.31
CA THR A 146 -12.80 -40.60 -12.70
C THR A 146 -14.15 -41.27 -12.99
N PRO A 147 -14.17 -42.49 -13.58
CA PRO A 147 -15.40 -43.12 -14.02
C PRO A 147 -16.21 -43.56 -12.81
N LEU A 148 -17.08 -42.67 -12.32
CA LEU A 148 -18.20 -43.06 -11.47
C LEU A 148 -19.34 -43.46 -12.41
N GLN A 149 -19.86 -44.66 -12.15
CA GLN A 149 -20.87 -45.34 -12.95
C GLN A 149 -22.02 -44.40 -13.34
N ALA A 150 -22.36 -44.43 -14.62
CA ALA A 150 -23.27 -43.52 -15.32
C ALA A 150 -24.76 -43.61 -14.92
N ASP A 151 -25.09 -44.17 -13.75
CA ASP A 151 -26.46 -44.24 -13.26
C ASP A 151 -26.57 -43.41 -11.98
N GLN A 152 -27.25 -42.25 -12.10
CA GLN A 152 -27.57 -41.26 -11.05
C GLN A 152 -26.57 -40.11 -10.86
N VAL A 153 -26.32 -39.33 -11.91
CA VAL A 153 -25.95 -37.91 -11.72
C VAL A 153 -27.16 -37.06 -12.10
N ASP A 154 -27.75 -36.42 -11.10
CA ASP A 154 -28.79 -35.41 -11.26
C ASP A 154 -28.18 -34.19 -11.97
N MET A 155 -28.41 -34.09 -13.29
CA MET A 155 -27.94 -32.99 -14.15
C MET A 155 -28.40 -31.60 -13.67
N SER A 156 -29.36 -31.51 -12.74
CA SER A 156 -29.76 -30.25 -12.10
C SER A 156 -28.74 -29.68 -11.10
N LYS A 157 -27.57 -30.32 -10.93
CA LYS A 157 -26.53 -29.94 -9.95
C LYS A 157 -25.12 -29.77 -10.53
N VAL A 158 -24.97 -29.35 -11.79
CA VAL A 158 -23.65 -28.86 -12.27
C VAL A 158 -23.37 -27.52 -11.59
N GLN A 159 -22.78 -27.59 -10.40
CA GLN A 159 -22.51 -26.41 -9.58
C GLN A 159 -21.37 -25.61 -10.20
N TYR A 160 -21.64 -24.34 -10.49
CA TYR A 160 -20.63 -23.37 -10.94
C TYR A 160 -19.39 -23.39 -10.04
N LYS A 161 -18.21 -23.38 -10.67
CA LYS A 161 -16.92 -23.29 -10.00
C LYS A 161 -16.02 -22.32 -10.75
N TRP A 162 -15.74 -21.15 -10.14
CA TRP A 162 -14.83 -20.13 -10.67
C TRP A 162 -13.53 -20.72 -11.24
N ALA A 163 -12.84 -21.56 -10.46
CA ALA A 163 -11.57 -22.18 -10.84
C ALA A 163 -11.64 -23.12 -12.07
N LYS A 164 -12.85 -23.45 -12.56
CA LYS A 164 -13.08 -24.31 -13.73
C LYS A 164 -13.45 -23.54 -14.99
N LEU A 165 -13.67 -22.22 -14.91
CA LEU A 165 -13.97 -21.38 -16.06
C LEU A 165 -12.85 -21.48 -17.10
N LYS A 166 -13.22 -21.74 -18.35
CA LYS A 166 -12.29 -21.96 -19.45
C LYS A 166 -11.47 -20.71 -19.79
N VAL A 167 -12.06 -19.52 -19.64
CA VAL A 167 -11.38 -18.22 -19.80
C VAL A 167 -10.23 -17.98 -18.82
N LEU A 168 -10.20 -18.72 -17.69
CA LEU A 168 -9.13 -18.62 -16.69
C LEU A 168 -8.04 -19.69 -16.87
N SER A 169 -8.22 -20.61 -17.82
CA SER A 169 -7.37 -21.80 -17.94
C SER A 169 -5.98 -21.54 -18.53
N THR A 170 -5.80 -20.40 -19.21
CA THR A 170 -4.53 -19.95 -19.81
C THR A 170 -4.41 -18.43 -19.75
N PRO A 171 -3.20 -17.85 -19.56
CA PRO A 171 -2.98 -16.42 -19.72
C PRO A 171 -3.30 -15.94 -21.14
N SER A 172 -3.74 -14.68 -21.28
CA SER A 172 -4.04 -14.07 -22.59
C SER A 172 -2.78 -13.88 -23.43
N THR A 173 -2.95 -13.74 -24.74
CA THR A 173 -1.84 -13.43 -25.66
C THR A 173 -1.07 -12.18 -25.21
N ASN A 174 -1.78 -11.18 -24.69
CA ASN A 174 -1.16 -9.95 -24.19
C ASN A 174 -0.40 -10.14 -22.87
N SER A 175 -0.86 -11.00 -21.95
CA SER A 175 -0.07 -11.38 -20.77
C SER A 175 1.24 -12.06 -21.18
N ILE A 176 1.21 -12.93 -22.20
CA ILE A 176 2.40 -13.61 -22.73
C ILE A 176 3.35 -12.60 -23.40
N ARG A 177 2.82 -11.68 -24.22
CA ARG A 177 3.60 -10.59 -24.85
C ARG A 177 4.30 -9.70 -23.82
N LEU A 178 3.61 -9.36 -22.72
CA LEU A 178 4.21 -8.58 -21.63
C LEU A 178 5.33 -9.35 -20.94
N ALA A 179 5.12 -10.63 -20.63
CA ALA A 179 6.17 -11.47 -20.05
C ALA A 179 7.39 -11.54 -20.97
N LEU A 180 7.21 -11.83 -22.26
CA LEU A 180 8.27 -11.84 -23.27
C LEU A 180 9.02 -10.51 -23.32
N PHE A 181 8.30 -9.39 -23.33
CA PHE A 181 8.90 -8.06 -23.41
C PHE A 181 9.75 -7.71 -22.20
N LEU A 182 9.27 -8.02 -20.98
CA LEU A 182 9.96 -7.67 -19.75
C LEU A 182 11.14 -8.60 -19.43
N VAL A 183 11.10 -9.88 -19.81
CA VAL A 183 12.26 -10.79 -19.61
C VAL A 183 13.44 -10.48 -20.54
N MET A 184 13.20 -9.74 -21.63
CA MET A 184 14.25 -9.14 -22.45
C MET A 184 14.94 -7.95 -21.77
N ASP A 185 14.55 -7.61 -20.53
CA ASP A 185 15.14 -6.59 -19.65
C ASP A 185 15.45 -5.26 -20.35
N ARG A 186 14.47 -4.76 -21.11
CA ARG A 186 14.59 -3.45 -21.75
C ARG A 186 14.62 -2.40 -20.66
N SER A 187 15.51 -1.40 -20.76
CA SER A 187 15.51 -0.23 -19.88
C SER A 187 14.21 0.58 -20.06
N VAL A 188 13.13 0.15 -19.43
CA VAL A 188 11.79 0.73 -19.52
C VAL A 188 11.46 1.54 -18.27
N PRO A 189 10.63 2.60 -18.39
CA PRO A 189 10.12 3.32 -17.23
C PRO A 189 9.34 2.41 -16.28
N LEU A 190 9.41 2.69 -14.98
CA LEU A 190 8.50 2.08 -14.00
C LEU A 190 7.05 2.33 -14.41
N SER A 191 6.15 1.41 -14.10
CA SER A 191 4.74 1.50 -14.43
C SER A 191 4.41 1.55 -15.94
N PHE A 192 5.32 1.11 -16.82
CA PHE A 192 5.19 1.17 -18.30
C PHE A 192 3.82 0.70 -18.83
N THR A 193 3.23 -0.32 -18.21
CA THR A 193 1.92 -0.89 -18.59
C THR A 193 0.71 -0.10 -18.10
N GLY A 194 0.89 1.06 -17.45
CA GLY A 194 -0.20 1.86 -16.87
C GLY A 194 -1.36 2.11 -17.83
N GLN A 195 -1.08 2.61 -19.03
CA GLN A 195 -2.10 2.88 -20.05
C GLN A 195 -2.91 1.63 -20.44
N TYR A 196 -2.25 0.48 -20.55
CA TYR A 196 -2.90 -0.77 -20.89
C TYR A 196 -3.78 -1.28 -19.74
N SER A 197 -3.26 -1.23 -18.51
CA SER A 197 -4.00 -1.54 -17.30
C SER A 197 -5.27 -0.68 -17.18
N ASP A 198 -5.15 0.64 -17.32
CA ASP A 198 -6.26 1.61 -17.24
C ASP A 198 -7.31 1.37 -18.33
N THR A 199 -6.87 0.94 -19.52
CA THR A 199 -7.77 0.51 -20.61
C THR A 199 -8.57 -0.72 -20.20
N ILE A 200 -7.94 -1.75 -19.62
CA ILE A 200 -8.67 -2.94 -19.15
C ILE A 200 -9.62 -2.57 -18.00
N VAL A 201 -9.24 -1.66 -17.09
CA VAL A 201 -10.14 -1.17 -16.04
C VAL A 201 -11.39 -0.54 -16.65
N SER A 202 -11.22 0.33 -17.66
CA SER A 202 -12.35 0.98 -18.33
C SER A 202 -13.28 -0.04 -19.02
N LEU A 203 -12.72 -1.11 -19.59
CA LEU A 203 -13.48 -2.23 -20.15
C LEU A 203 -14.19 -3.06 -19.06
N LEU A 204 -13.54 -3.30 -17.92
CA LEU A 204 -14.14 -3.98 -16.76
C LEU A 204 -15.31 -3.20 -16.18
N ASP A 205 -15.14 -1.90 -15.96
CA ASP A 205 -16.19 -1.03 -15.42
C ASP A 205 -17.38 -0.96 -16.40
N THR A 206 -17.11 -0.87 -17.70
CA THR A 206 -18.15 -0.90 -18.74
C THR A 206 -18.88 -2.24 -18.77
N THR A 207 -18.13 -3.35 -18.71
CA THR A 207 -18.69 -4.72 -18.67
C THR A 207 -19.55 -4.93 -17.42
N THR A 208 -19.11 -4.42 -16.27
CA THR A 208 -19.84 -4.52 -14.99
C THR A 208 -21.17 -3.79 -15.07
N ARG A 209 -21.19 -2.57 -15.63
CA ARG A 209 -22.44 -1.84 -15.86
C ARG A 209 -23.38 -2.57 -16.83
N LEU A 210 -22.86 -3.12 -17.92
CA LEU A 210 -23.67 -3.88 -18.89
C LEU A 210 -24.20 -5.20 -18.31
N LEU A 211 -23.44 -5.84 -17.42
CA LEU A 211 -23.88 -6.98 -16.62
C LEU A 211 -25.07 -6.59 -15.73
N ASP A 212 -24.98 -5.47 -15.01
CA ASP A 212 -26.07 -4.99 -14.14
C ASP A 212 -27.34 -4.61 -14.92
N GLU A 213 -27.20 -4.16 -16.16
CA GLU A 213 -28.29 -3.81 -17.08
C GLU A 213 -28.87 -5.03 -17.84
N SER A 214 -28.36 -6.25 -17.59
CA SER A 214 -28.69 -7.43 -18.39
C SER A 214 -30.16 -7.85 -18.27
N PRO A 215 -30.85 -8.11 -19.40
CA PRO A 215 -32.29 -8.36 -19.41
C PRO A 215 -32.66 -9.79 -18.98
N GLY A 216 -31.71 -10.72 -18.94
CA GLY A 216 -31.95 -12.13 -18.65
C GLY A 216 -30.72 -12.88 -18.16
N GLU A 217 -30.95 -14.04 -17.52
CA GLU A 217 -29.93 -14.82 -16.82
C GLU A 217 -28.81 -15.34 -17.74
N ALA A 218 -29.15 -15.83 -18.94
CA ALA A 218 -28.16 -16.32 -19.89
C ALA A 218 -27.21 -15.21 -20.38
N ASP A 219 -27.74 -14.00 -20.61
CA ASP A 219 -26.92 -12.84 -20.95
C ASP A 219 -26.04 -12.44 -19.76
N ALA A 220 -26.58 -12.45 -18.54
CA ALA A 220 -25.81 -12.14 -17.34
C ALA A 220 -24.64 -13.13 -17.12
N GLN A 221 -24.84 -14.42 -17.35
CA GLN A 221 -23.77 -15.43 -17.31
C GLN A 221 -22.67 -15.14 -18.35
N ALA A 222 -23.05 -14.82 -19.59
CA ALA A 222 -22.10 -14.49 -20.66
C ALA A 222 -21.30 -13.20 -20.36
N TRP A 223 -21.96 -12.16 -19.85
CA TRP A 223 -21.30 -10.93 -19.39
C TRP A 223 -20.34 -11.19 -18.23
N PHE A 224 -20.71 -12.07 -17.29
CA PHE A 224 -19.84 -12.45 -16.18
C PHE A 224 -18.61 -13.24 -16.65
N VAL A 225 -18.75 -14.11 -17.66
CA VAL A 225 -17.61 -14.79 -18.29
C VAL A 225 -16.66 -13.78 -18.96
N LEU A 226 -17.20 -12.75 -19.64
CA LEU A 226 -16.38 -11.64 -20.18
C LEU A 226 -15.65 -10.88 -19.07
N GLN A 227 -16.37 -10.55 -17.98
CA GLN A 227 -15.83 -9.87 -16.82
C GLN A 227 -14.69 -10.68 -16.18
N ALA A 228 -14.87 -12.00 -16.03
CA ALA A 228 -13.84 -12.91 -15.52
C ALA A 228 -12.58 -12.95 -16.42
N PHE A 229 -12.76 -12.97 -17.74
CA PHE A 229 -11.66 -12.93 -18.70
C PHE A 229 -10.86 -11.62 -18.61
N LEU A 230 -11.53 -10.47 -18.60
CA LEU A 230 -10.89 -9.15 -18.47
C LEU A 230 -10.21 -9.00 -17.11
N TRP A 231 -10.82 -9.53 -16.04
CA TRP A 231 -10.28 -9.53 -14.70
C TRP A 231 -8.96 -10.31 -14.60
N ALA A 232 -8.90 -11.50 -15.22
CA ALA A 232 -7.66 -12.26 -15.33
C ALA A 232 -6.59 -11.51 -16.12
N ALA A 233 -6.95 -10.90 -17.25
CA ALA A 233 -6.01 -10.13 -18.07
C ALA A 233 -5.42 -8.94 -17.30
N TRP A 234 -6.26 -8.17 -16.59
CA TRP A 234 -5.81 -7.05 -15.75
C TRP A 234 -4.89 -7.54 -14.63
N GLN A 235 -5.29 -8.58 -13.90
CA GLN A 235 -4.51 -9.10 -12.77
C GLN A 235 -3.12 -9.57 -13.22
N HIS A 236 -3.04 -10.33 -14.32
CA HIS A 236 -1.77 -10.77 -14.88
C HIS A 236 -0.88 -9.59 -15.30
N THR A 237 -1.45 -8.58 -15.97
CA THR A 237 -0.72 -7.37 -16.37
C THR A 237 -0.14 -6.64 -15.17
N VAL A 238 -0.93 -6.47 -14.10
CA VAL A 238 -0.47 -5.80 -12.87
C VAL A 238 0.61 -6.62 -12.17
N MET A 239 0.41 -7.93 -11.99
CA MET A 239 1.37 -8.81 -11.30
C MET A 239 2.72 -8.91 -12.03
N ILE A 240 2.69 -9.08 -13.35
CA ILE A 240 3.90 -9.16 -14.18
C ILE A 240 4.67 -7.84 -14.12
N GLN A 241 3.97 -6.69 -14.21
CA GLN A 241 4.62 -5.38 -14.10
C GLN A 241 5.21 -5.14 -12.71
N LEU A 242 4.46 -5.42 -11.64
CA LEU A 242 4.93 -5.24 -10.26
C LEU A 242 6.13 -6.14 -9.95
N TRP A 243 6.19 -7.34 -10.53
CA TRP A 243 7.37 -8.19 -10.41
C TRP A 243 8.61 -7.52 -11.03
N TYR A 244 8.47 -7.00 -12.25
CA TYR A 244 9.56 -6.32 -12.95
C TYR A 244 10.01 -5.06 -12.18
N ASP A 245 9.05 -4.21 -11.80
CA ASP A 245 9.33 -2.97 -11.06
C ASP A 245 9.94 -3.25 -9.68
N GLY A 246 9.41 -4.24 -8.96
CA GLY A 246 9.93 -4.68 -7.66
C GLY A 246 11.35 -5.25 -7.77
N SER A 247 11.64 -6.02 -8.83
CA SER A 247 12.99 -6.53 -9.08
C SER A 247 13.99 -5.39 -9.33
N LYS A 248 13.61 -4.34 -10.06
CA LYS A 248 14.47 -3.15 -10.28
C LYS A 248 14.67 -2.30 -9.03
N GLN A 249 13.71 -2.30 -8.11
CA GLN A 249 13.83 -1.58 -6.83
C GLN A 249 14.79 -2.27 -5.86
N MET A 250 15.04 -3.58 -5.99
CA MET A 250 16.03 -4.28 -5.17
C MET A 250 17.47 -3.80 -5.44
N ASP A 251 17.74 -3.28 -6.64
CA ASP A 251 19.04 -2.69 -7.00
C ASP A 251 19.26 -1.28 -6.42
N GLY A 252 18.26 -0.75 -5.70
CA GLY A 252 18.33 0.54 -5.04
C GLY A 252 16.95 1.11 -4.77
N TYR A 253 16.44 0.89 -3.56
CA TYR A 253 15.09 1.32 -3.21
C TYR A 253 14.98 2.85 -3.25
N ARG A 254 13.85 3.33 -3.79
CA ARG A 254 13.51 4.74 -3.88
C ARG A 254 12.02 4.93 -3.60
N PHE A 255 11.72 5.65 -2.52
CA PHE A 255 10.36 5.83 -2.05
C PHE A 255 9.49 6.57 -3.06
N ASP A 256 10.01 7.64 -3.68
CA ASP A 256 9.30 8.40 -4.72
C ASP A 256 8.87 7.52 -5.90
N ARG A 257 9.71 6.56 -6.29
CA ARG A 257 9.42 5.61 -7.36
C ARG A 257 8.45 4.50 -6.95
N HIS A 258 8.39 4.15 -5.66
CA HIS A 258 7.52 3.09 -5.15
C HIS A 258 6.04 3.43 -5.34
N ASN A 259 5.66 4.66 -5.06
CA ASN A 259 4.29 5.12 -5.22
C ASN A 259 3.85 5.19 -6.68
N ASP A 260 4.73 5.64 -7.58
CA ASP A 260 4.45 5.65 -9.03
C ASP A 260 4.20 4.23 -9.59
N MET A 261 4.83 3.22 -8.99
CA MET A 261 4.63 1.80 -9.35
C MET A 261 3.26 1.28 -8.89
N ILE A 262 2.81 1.63 -7.67
CA ILE A 262 1.60 1.08 -7.05
C ILE A 262 0.33 1.91 -7.33
N ALA A 263 0.49 3.17 -7.76
CA ALA A 263 -0.61 4.03 -8.19
C ALA A 263 -1.20 3.52 -9.52
N LYS A 264 -2.11 2.54 -9.43
CA LYS A 264 -2.85 1.95 -10.56
C LYS A 264 -4.34 2.27 -10.42
N GLN A 265 -5.02 2.46 -11.55
CA GLN A 265 -6.48 2.47 -11.55
C GLN A 265 -6.98 1.08 -11.12
N ILE A 266 -8.00 1.06 -10.26
CA ILE A 266 -8.55 -0.15 -9.66
C ILE A 266 -9.96 -0.38 -10.23
N PRO A 267 -10.30 -1.57 -10.75
CA PRO A 267 -11.64 -1.90 -11.23
C PRO A 267 -12.70 -1.77 -10.13
N ALA A 268 -13.90 -1.31 -10.47
CA ALA A 268 -15.02 -1.23 -9.53
C ALA A 268 -15.49 -2.63 -9.05
N VAL A 269 -15.26 -3.68 -9.85
CA VAL A 269 -15.70 -5.05 -9.56
C VAL A 269 -14.86 -5.77 -8.49
N MET A 270 -13.78 -5.16 -7.98
CA MET A 270 -12.90 -5.79 -6.99
C MET A 270 -13.69 -6.43 -5.83
N PRO A 271 -13.31 -7.65 -5.38
CA PRO A 271 -13.95 -8.25 -4.21
C PRO A 271 -13.90 -7.32 -3.00
N GLY A 272 -15.06 -7.14 -2.35
CA GLY A 272 -15.16 -6.29 -1.17
C GLY A 272 -14.23 -6.73 -0.04
N ARG A 273 -13.80 -5.75 0.78
CA ARG A 273 -12.88 -5.97 1.92
C ARG A 273 -13.32 -7.12 2.84
N GLU A 274 -14.63 -7.28 3.02
CA GLU A 274 -15.24 -8.34 3.85
C GLU A 274 -14.96 -9.76 3.33
N VAL A 275 -14.90 -9.96 2.00
CA VAL A 275 -14.67 -11.27 1.40
C VAL A 275 -13.25 -11.76 1.72
N ILE A 276 -12.27 -10.87 1.63
CA ILE A 276 -10.88 -11.16 1.94
C ILE A 276 -10.73 -11.44 3.44
N GLU A 277 -11.35 -10.63 4.30
CA GLU A 277 -11.29 -10.80 5.76
C GLU A 277 -11.88 -12.15 6.23
N ARG A 278 -12.89 -12.70 5.54
CA ARG A 278 -13.43 -14.04 5.85
C ARG A 278 -12.41 -15.16 5.70
N SER A 279 -11.40 -14.96 4.85
CA SER A 279 -10.34 -15.95 4.61
C SER A 279 -9.14 -15.80 5.57
N ARG A 280 -9.18 -14.80 6.47
CA ARG A 280 -8.05 -14.52 7.37
C ARG A 280 -7.85 -15.67 8.38
N PRO A 281 -6.61 -16.19 8.52
CA PRO A 281 -6.21 -17.09 9.59
C PRO A 281 -6.64 -16.62 10.98
N ASN A 282 -7.16 -17.53 11.82
CA ASN A 282 -7.67 -17.16 13.14
C ASN A 282 -6.57 -16.50 14.01
N TYR A 283 -5.35 -17.05 13.98
CA TYR A 283 -4.20 -16.52 14.74
C TYR A 283 -3.76 -15.11 14.29
N MET A 284 -3.99 -14.75 13.03
CA MET A 284 -3.57 -13.47 12.46
C MET A 284 -4.38 -12.31 13.05
N CYS A 285 -3.70 -11.29 13.57
CA CYS A 285 -4.35 -10.11 14.15
C CYS A 285 -5.07 -9.28 13.08
N LYS A 286 -6.35 -8.97 13.29
CA LYS A 286 -7.15 -8.12 12.38
C LYS A 286 -6.51 -6.76 12.12
N TRP A 287 -6.04 -6.09 13.16
CA TRP A 287 -5.38 -4.79 13.02
C TRP A 287 -4.09 -4.87 12.20
N ALA A 288 -3.30 -5.93 12.41
CA ALA A 288 -2.06 -6.13 11.65
C ALA A 288 -2.35 -6.41 10.17
N PHE A 289 -3.41 -7.19 9.89
CA PHE A 289 -3.87 -7.44 8.55
C PHE A 289 -4.42 -6.18 7.88
N GLU A 290 -5.09 -5.29 8.63
CA GLU A 290 -5.56 -4.01 8.10
C GLU A 290 -4.40 -3.12 7.65
N LEU A 291 -3.29 -3.06 8.39
CA LEU A 291 -2.07 -2.36 7.97
C LEU A 291 -1.58 -2.86 6.60
N LEU A 292 -1.56 -4.18 6.37
CA LEU A 292 -1.15 -4.75 5.08
C LEU A 292 -2.17 -4.47 3.98
N ARG A 293 -3.46 -4.67 4.27
CA ARG A 293 -4.55 -4.56 3.28
C ARG A 293 -4.84 -3.12 2.86
N SER A 294 -4.49 -2.14 3.69
CA SER A 294 -4.58 -0.70 3.39
C SER A 294 -3.34 -0.14 2.70
N ASP A 295 -2.26 -0.93 2.58
CA ASP A 295 -1.07 -0.54 1.82
C ASP A 295 -1.40 -0.50 0.32
N LEU A 296 -0.99 0.57 -0.34
CA LEU A 296 -1.28 0.82 -1.76
C LEU A 296 -0.67 -0.23 -2.69
N SER A 297 0.43 -0.87 -2.28
CA SER A 297 1.00 -1.99 -3.02
C SER A 297 0.09 -3.22 -3.00
N CYS A 298 -0.84 -3.30 -2.06
CA CYS A 298 -1.67 -4.47 -1.73
C CYS A 298 -3.16 -4.32 -2.08
N VAL A 299 -3.65 -3.10 -2.36
CA VAL A 299 -5.05 -2.87 -2.75
C VAL A 299 -5.51 -3.67 -3.99
N PRO A 300 -4.67 -3.92 -5.03
CA PRO A 300 -5.11 -4.67 -6.22
C PRO A 300 -4.95 -6.22 -6.12
N GLN A 301 -4.67 -6.78 -4.94
CA GLN A 301 -3.91 -8.05 -4.86
C GLN A 301 -4.64 -9.27 -4.27
N ASP A 302 -4.05 -10.42 -4.57
CA ASP A 302 -4.52 -11.74 -4.21
C ASP A 302 -3.78 -12.26 -2.96
N PHE A 303 -4.45 -12.23 -1.81
CA PHE A 303 -3.87 -12.68 -0.54
C PHE A 303 -3.87 -14.19 -0.33
N ARG A 304 -4.44 -15.01 -1.22
CA ARG A 304 -4.68 -16.44 -0.93
C ARG A 304 -3.40 -17.20 -0.60
N ALA A 305 -2.33 -16.99 -1.37
CA ALA A 305 -1.04 -17.63 -1.10
C ALA A 305 -0.43 -17.16 0.24
N PHE A 306 -0.48 -15.85 0.49
CA PHE A 306 -0.01 -15.25 1.74
C PHE A 306 -0.74 -15.83 2.97
N LEU A 307 -2.08 -15.90 2.91
CA LEU A 307 -2.90 -16.43 3.99
C LEU A 307 -2.67 -17.93 4.19
N ASP A 308 -2.53 -18.70 3.11
CA ASP A 308 -2.24 -20.14 3.18
C ASP A 308 -0.87 -20.43 3.81
N ILE A 309 0.18 -19.69 3.44
CA ILE A 309 1.52 -19.79 4.04
C ILE A 309 1.44 -19.50 5.55
N TYR A 310 0.73 -18.44 5.94
CA TYR A 310 0.59 -18.08 7.35
C TYR A 310 -0.22 -19.13 8.13
N GLU A 311 -1.33 -19.61 7.58
CA GLU A 311 -2.18 -20.64 8.20
C GLU A 311 -1.41 -21.94 8.41
N ARG A 312 -0.64 -22.41 7.40
CA ARG A 312 0.21 -23.60 7.53
C ARG A 312 1.14 -23.53 8.74
N ARG A 313 1.60 -22.33 9.10
CA ARG A 313 2.51 -22.13 10.23
C ARG A 313 1.79 -22.02 11.58
N PHE A 314 0.62 -21.40 11.63
CA PHE A 314 0.01 -20.95 12.88
C PHE A 314 -1.42 -21.46 13.14
N LYS A 315 -1.97 -22.33 12.30
CA LYS A 315 -3.35 -22.86 12.41
C LYS A 315 -3.73 -23.37 13.81
N ASP A 316 -2.80 -24.02 14.51
CA ASP A 316 -3.06 -24.68 15.80
C ASP A 316 -2.94 -23.72 16.99
N ARG A 317 -2.68 -22.42 16.74
CA ARG A 317 -2.49 -21.42 17.78
C ARG A 317 -3.76 -20.60 18.04
N SER A 318 -3.95 -20.26 19.31
CA SER A 318 -5.02 -19.33 19.72
C SER A 318 -4.63 -17.87 19.47
N PRO A 319 -5.57 -16.99 19.05
CA PRO A 319 -5.26 -15.60 18.77
C PRO A 319 -4.74 -14.87 20.02
N ARG A 320 -3.62 -14.16 19.89
CA ARG A 320 -3.02 -13.38 20.99
C ARG A 320 -3.70 -12.04 21.28
N CYS A 321 -4.58 -11.58 20.37
CA CYS A 321 -5.19 -10.25 20.41
C CYS A 321 -6.50 -10.16 21.20
N ASN A 322 -7.06 -11.29 21.67
CA ASN A 322 -8.38 -11.36 22.30
C ASN A 322 -8.28 -11.70 23.80
N ILE A 323 -9.16 -11.11 24.62
CA ILE A 323 -9.29 -11.46 26.04
C ILE A 323 -10.13 -12.75 26.16
N VAL A 324 -9.64 -13.73 26.93
CA VAL A 324 -10.47 -14.82 27.45
C VAL A 324 -11.19 -14.30 28.69
N ALA A 325 -12.52 -14.40 28.73
CA ALA A 325 -13.31 -13.88 29.84
C ALA A 325 -12.82 -14.45 31.18
N THR A 326 -12.29 -13.58 32.06
CA THR A 326 -12.21 -13.89 33.49
C THR A 326 -13.58 -13.60 34.12
N SER A 327 -13.87 -14.20 35.26
CA SER A 327 -15.18 -14.18 35.94
C SER A 327 -15.76 -12.79 36.28
N THR A 328 -15.02 -11.70 36.04
CA THR A 328 -15.38 -10.33 36.43
C THR A 328 -15.17 -9.26 35.35
N GLY A 329 -14.77 -9.61 34.12
CA GLY A 329 -14.45 -8.62 33.06
C GLY A 329 -15.14 -8.89 31.71
N PRO A 330 -15.49 -7.86 30.93
CA PRO A 330 -16.05 -8.04 29.59
C PRO A 330 -15.04 -8.66 28.63
N LYS A 331 -15.49 -9.57 27.76
CA LYS A 331 -14.69 -10.14 26.68
C LYS A 331 -14.37 -9.06 25.65
N ARG A 332 -13.10 -8.68 25.48
CA ARG A 332 -12.65 -7.80 24.40
C ARG A 332 -12.11 -8.62 23.22
N ILE A 333 -12.67 -8.39 22.04
CA ILE A 333 -12.26 -9.04 20.79
C ILE A 333 -11.66 -7.97 19.89
N CYS A 334 -10.48 -8.25 19.31
CA CYS A 334 -9.88 -7.42 18.29
C CYS A 334 -10.81 -7.35 17.08
N ASP A 335 -11.31 -6.16 16.79
CA ASP A 335 -12.20 -5.88 15.66
C ASP A 335 -11.46 -5.37 14.42
N GLY A 336 -10.18 -5.03 14.56
CA GLY A 336 -9.36 -4.48 13.48
C GLY A 336 -9.58 -2.98 13.21
N LYS A 337 -10.37 -2.29 14.05
CA LYS A 337 -10.73 -0.88 13.82
C LYS A 337 -9.80 0.12 14.47
N ALA A 338 -9.08 -0.26 15.53
CA ALA A 338 -8.11 0.60 16.20
C ALA A 338 -7.07 -0.24 16.95
N PRO A 339 -5.85 0.29 17.17
CA PRO A 339 -4.80 -0.45 17.86
C PRO A 339 -5.18 -0.77 19.30
N GLY A 340 -5.80 0.15 20.06
CA GLY A 340 -6.21 -0.15 21.43
C GLY A 340 -7.37 -1.14 21.53
N ASN A 341 -8.10 -1.44 20.45
CA ASN A 341 -9.05 -2.56 20.46
C ASN A 341 -8.38 -3.94 20.48
N CYS A 342 -7.05 -3.97 20.38
CA CYS A 342 -6.26 -5.18 20.32
C CYS A 342 -5.30 -5.27 21.53
N GLN A 343 -5.41 -6.36 22.28
CA GLN A 343 -4.58 -6.63 23.46
C GLN A 343 -3.10 -6.83 23.14
N ARG A 344 -2.73 -7.02 21.86
CA ARG A 344 -1.31 -6.99 21.47
C ARG A 344 -0.67 -5.64 21.78
N PHE A 345 -1.46 -4.57 21.90
CA PHE A 345 -1.00 -3.19 22.10
C PHE A 345 -1.32 -2.62 23.49
N GLU A 346 -2.36 -3.13 24.15
CA GLU A 346 -2.70 -2.76 25.53
C GLU A 346 -1.82 -3.51 26.53
N SER A 347 -0.66 -2.95 26.85
CA SER A 347 0.15 -3.47 27.95
C SER A 347 -0.32 -2.86 29.28
N GLU A 348 -1.36 -3.42 29.89
CA GLU A 348 -1.47 -3.36 31.36
C GLU A 348 -0.36 -4.27 31.93
N GLY A 349 0.79 -3.68 32.22
CA GLY A 349 1.96 -4.40 32.72
C GLY A 349 2.79 -5.04 31.61
N VAL A 350 3.71 -4.26 31.02
CA VAL A 350 4.87 -4.84 30.32
C VAL A 350 5.52 -5.83 31.29
N GLN A 351 5.63 -7.11 30.92
CA GLN A 351 6.38 -8.09 31.69
C GLN A 351 7.86 -7.73 31.59
N ILE A 352 8.29 -6.81 32.45
CA ILE A 352 9.68 -6.35 32.54
C ILE A 352 10.52 -7.59 32.80
N GLN A 353 11.43 -7.89 31.88
CA GLN A 353 12.32 -9.03 31.96
C GLN A 353 11.62 -10.39 32.19
N GLY A 354 10.40 -10.59 31.66
CA GLY A 354 9.70 -11.88 31.69
C GLY A 354 10.19 -12.91 30.67
N ALA A 355 10.92 -12.49 29.65
CA ALA A 355 11.49 -13.37 28.62
C ALA A 355 12.86 -13.90 29.03
N HIS A 356 13.12 -15.16 28.71
CA HIS A 356 14.41 -15.81 28.92
C HIS A 356 14.88 -16.50 27.63
N ASP A 357 16.16 -16.88 27.60
CA ASP A 357 16.69 -17.74 26.55
C ASP A 357 16.04 -19.13 26.60
N PHE A 358 15.98 -19.85 25.47
CA PHE A 358 15.30 -21.15 25.38
C PHE A 358 15.93 -22.23 26.28
N SER A 359 17.22 -22.09 26.59
CA SER A 359 17.97 -22.99 27.47
C SER A 359 17.83 -22.63 28.97
N CYS A 360 17.20 -21.50 29.29
CA CYS A 360 17.09 -21.00 30.65
C CYS A 360 15.88 -21.64 31.35
N PRO A 361 16.04 -22.18 32.57
CA PRO A 361 14.91 -22.70 33.35
C PRO A 361 13.97 -21.60 33.88
N GLY A 362 14.21 -20.34 33.54
CA GLY A 362 13.40 -19.20 33.95
C GLY A 362 13.79 -18.66 35.34
N PRO A 363 12.89 -17.93 36.02
CA PRO A 363 13.13 -17.32 37.32
C PRO A 363 13.02 -18.32 38.49
N ASP A 364 13.34 -19.61 38.27
CA ASP A 364 13.36 -20.62 39.32
C ASP A 364 14.42 -20.28 40.38
N PRO A 365 14.17 -20.49 41.68
CA PRO A 365 15.16 -20.24 42.74
C PRO A 365 16.49 -21.00 42.58
N ASN A 366 16.50 -22.11 41.83
CA ASN A 366 17.69 -22.90 41.50
C ASN A 366 18.29 -22.55 40.13
N SER A 367 17.71 -21.57 39.44
CA SER A 367 18.23 -21.05 38.16
C SER A 367 19.48 -20.22 38.40
N SER A 368 20.49 -20.39 37.55
CA SER A 368 21.65 -19.49 37.53
C SER A 368 21.35 -18.13 36.88
N CYS A 369 20.13 -17.94 36.36
CA CYS A 369 19.71 -16.69 35.74
C CYS A 369 19.31 -15.66 36.78
N HIS A 370 20.06 -14.56 36.85
CA HIS A 370 19.78 -13.38 37.66
C HIS A 370 19.75 -12.13 36.75
N LEU A 371 19.37 -10.99 37.33
CA LEU A 371 19.35 -9.69 36.65
C LEU A 371 20.71 -9.00 36.80
N LEU A 372 21.29 -8.59 35.68
CA LEU A 372 22.50 -7.77 35.62
C LEU A 372 22.10 -6.29 35.65
N THR A 373 22.49 -5.54 36.66
CA THR A 373 22.22 -4.09 36.74
C THR A 373 23.27 -3.29 35.99
N TRP A 374 22.96 -2.05 35.62
CA TRP A 374 23.97 -1.21 34.96
C TRP A 374 25.11 -0.79 35.90
N ASP A 375 26.31 -0.65 35.36
CA ASP A 375 27.39 0.08 36.03
C ASP A 375 27.31 1.56 35.63
N GLU A 376 26.72 2.39 36.49
CA GLU A 376 26.46 3.81 36.22
C GLU A 376 27.76 4.58 35.90
N GLN A 377 28.87 4.24 36.56
CA GLN A 377 30.14 4.91 36.34
C GLN A 377 30.68 4.68 34.92
N SER A 378 30.63 3.45 34.41
CA SER A 378 31.01 3.12 33.03
C SER A 378 30.08 3.81 32.02
N TYR A 379 28.78 3.90 32.31
CA TYR A 379 27.83 4.61 31.46
C TYR A 379 28.15 6.11 31.34
N LEU A 380 28.41 6.78 32.47
CA LEU A 380 28.73 8.21 32.54
C LEU A 380 30.13 8.54 32.05
N SER A 381 31.05 7.57 32.00
CA SER A 381 32.42 7.78 31.49
C SER A 381 32.46 8.12 30.00
N ILE A 382 31.42 7.76 29.25
CA ILE A 382 31.28 8.03 27.82
C ILE A 382 30.77 9.46 27.66
N THR A 383 31.68 10.36 27.28
CA THR A 383 31.46 11.83 27.23
C THR A 383 31.71 12.45 25.87
N ASP A 384 32.09 11.65 24.87
CA ASP A 384 32.41 12.09 23.51
C ASP A 384 31.18 12.30 22.60
N GLY A 385 29.99 12.34 23.21
CA GLY A 385 28.72 12.53 22.52
C GLY A 385 28.18 11.29 21.78
N ARG A 386 28.84 10.12 21.88
CA ARG A 386 28.32 8.87 21.30
C ARG A 386 27.31 8.16 22.20
N ALA A 387 26.49 7.32 21.58
CA ALA A 387 25.55 6.46 22.28
C ALA A 387 26.28 5.34 23.04
N ARG A 388 25.64 4.82 24.09
CA ARG A 388 26.22 3.80 24.99
C ARG A 388 25.73 2.42 24.56
N ALA A 389 26.67 1.55 24.15
CA ALA A 389 26.44 0.14 23.88
C ALA A 389 27.03 -0.72 25.00
N ILE A 390 26.62 -1.97 25.09
CA ILE A 390 27.11 -2.94 26.06
C ILE A 390 28.42 -3.53 25.58
N SER A 391 29.45 -3.46 26.41
CA SER A 391 30.74 -4.09 26.16
C SER A 391 30.63 -5.61 26.32
N LEU A 392 31.06 -6.36 25.30
CA LEU A 392 31.11 -7.82 25.35
C LEU A 392 32.27 -8.35 26.19
N GLU A 393 33.28 -7.52 26.43
CA GLU A 393 34.51 -7.88 27.15
C GLU A 393 34.45 -7.42 28.60
N ASP A 394 33.92 -6.23 28.85
CA ASP A 394 33.95 -5.62 30.18
C ASP A 394 32.75 -6.00 31.04
N THR A 395 31.64 -6.46 30.46
CA THR A 395 30.46 -6.88 31.26
C THR A 395 30.77 -8.13 32.07
N ASP A 396 30.42 -8.14 33.36
CA ASP A 396 30.59 -9.30 34.25
C ASP A 396 29.25 -9.92 34.69
N ASP A 397 29.32 -10.86 35.62
CA ASP A 397 28.16 -11.59 36.15
C ASP A 397 27.30 -10.78 37.13
N GLU A 398 27.60 -9.50 37.39
CA GLU A 398 26.77 -8.64 38.24
C GLU A 398 26.33 -7.38 37.49
N HIS A 399 27.23 -6.78 36.71
CA HIS A 399 27.04 -5.46 36.13
C HIS A 399 27.25 -5.43 34.61
N ILE A 400 26.31 -4.80 33.91
CA ILE A 400 26.45 -4.39 32.51
C ILE A 400 27.39 -3.19 32.43
N ARG A 401 28.47 -3.33 31.66
CA ARG A 401 29.43 -2.26 31.39
C ARG A 401 29.27 -1.70 29.99
N TYR A 402 29.50 -0.39 29.85
CA TYR A 402 29.23 0.32 28.61
C TYR A 402 30.49 0.74 27.87
N THR A 403 30.40 0.75 26.55
CA THR A 403 31.38 1.26 25.60
C THR A 403 30.65 2.13 24.56
N PRO A 404 31.30 3.10 23.90
CA PRO A 404 30.66 3.87 22.84
C PRO A 404 30.16 3.00 21.69
N VAL A 405 29.03 3.35 21.09
CA VAL A 405 28.55 2.76 19.84
C VAL A 405 29.58 2.99 18.73
N THR A 406 29.83 1.96 17.92
CA THR A 406 30.76 1.98 16.79
C THR A 406 30.17 1.28 15.57
N LYS A 407 30.89 1.32 14.45
CA LYS A 407 30.56 0.55 13.24
C LYS A 407 30.60 -0.97 13.42
N ASP A 408 31.12 -1.45 14.55
CA ASP A 408 31.21 -2.87 14.94
C ASP A 408 30.19 -3.22 16.04
N THR A 409 29.22 -2.33 16.30
CA THR A 409 28.10 -2.59 17.22
C THR A 409 26.94 -3.30 16.52
N MET A 410 26.30 -4.25 17.19
CA MET A 410 25.00 -4.83 16.79
C MET A 410 23.85 -4.07 17.48
N ALA A 411 22.92 -3.48 16.75
CA ALA A 411 21.71 -2.89 17.34
C ALA A 411 20.56 -3.90 17.33
N VAL A 412 19.93 -4.15 18.47
CA VAL A 412 18.79 -5.05 18.59
C VAL A 412 17.49 -4.23 18.59
N SER A 413 16.61 -4.54 17.64
CA SER A 413 15.27 -3.97 17.52
C SER A 413 14.24 -5.04 17.91
N HIS A 414 13.52 -4.82 19.00
CA HIS A 414 12.66 -5.84 19.60
C HIS A 414 11.33 -5.28 20.09
N VAL A 415 10.43 -6.18 20.48
CA VAL A 415 9.11 -5.80 21.01
C VAL A 415 9.08 -5.93 22.53
N TRP A 416 8.82 -4.82 23.22
CA TRP A 416 8.76 -4.76 24.69
C TRP A 416 7.76 -5.74 25.30
N SER A 417 6.56 -5.83 24.72
CA SER A 417 5.49 -6.70 25.21
C SER A 417 5.77 -8.19 25.00
N HIS A 418 6.89 -8.56 24.36
CA HIS A 418 7.35 -9.94 24.29
C HIS A 418 8.18 -10.37 25.51
N GLY A 419 8.29 -9.51 26.53
CA GLY A 419 8.90 -9.84 27.83
C GLY A 419 10.35 -9.40 27.97
N GLN A 420 10.92 -8.71 26.98
CA GLN A 420 12.30 -8.23 27.00
C GLN A 420 12.40 -6.72 27.32
N GLY A 421 11.29 -6.07 27.66
CA GLY A 421 11.30 -4.67 28.10
C GLY A 421 11.97 -4.50 29.47
N GLY A 422 12.42 -3.29 29.78
CA GLY A 422 13.03 -2.99 31.07
C GLY A 422 13.78 -1.67 31.09
N ARG A 423 14.58 -1.51 32.14
CA ARG A 423 15.48 -0.37 32.33
C ARG A 423 16.84 -0.83 32.86
N PRO A 424 17.93 -0.11 32.53
CA PRO A 424 19.27 -0.42 33.03
C PRO A 424 19.32 -0.54 34.56
N GLU A 425 18.58 0.33 35.26
CA GLU A 425 18.57 0.39 36.73
C GLU A 425 17.84 -0.80 37.36
N THR A 426 16.87 -1.40 36.66
CA THR A 426 16.11 -2.57 37.14
C THR A 426 16.76 -3.90 36.77
N GLY A 427 17.79 -3.85 35.93
CA GLY A 427 18.56 -4.99 35.47
C GLY A 427 18.01 -5.73 34.26
N PHE A 428 18.85 -6.58 33.68
CA PHE A 428 18.61 -7.34 32.46
C PHE A 428 18.93 -8.83 32.66
N ASN A 429 18.10 -9.74 32.15
CA ASN A 429 18.31 -11.17 32.35
C ASN A 429 19.68 -11.61 31.81
N SER A 430 20.53 -12.15 32.70
CA SER A 430 21.86 -12.67 32.37
C SER A 430 21.84 -13.71 31.25
N CYS A 431 20.79 -14.53 31.14
CA CYS A 431 20.63 -15.45 30.01
C CYS A 431 20.44 -14.72 28.66
N LEU A 432 19.69 -13.61 28.64
CA LEU A 432 19.51 -12.80 27.44
C LEU A 432 20.78 -12.05 27.08
N HIS A 433 21.51 -11.53 28.08
CA HIS A 433 22.84 -10.95 27.86
C HIS A 433 23.77 -11.97 27.18
N ARG A 434 23.89 -13.19 27.74
CA ARG A 434 24.71 -14.26 27.13
C ARG A 434 24.27 -14.57 25.70
N ARG A 435 22.97 -14.63 25.43
CA ARG A 435 22.40 -14.88 24.10
C ARG A 435 22.81 -13.79 23.10
N TYR A 436 22.58 -12.52 23.41
CA TYR A 436 22.90 -11.41 22.52
C TYR A 436 24.41 -11.20 22.37
N SER A 437 25.20 -11.45 23.42
CA SER A 437 26.66 -11.46 23.35
C SER A 437 27.17 -12.55 22.40
N ALA A 438 26.60 -13.76 22.44
CA ALA A 438 26.96 -14.84 21.52
C ALA A 438 26.58 -14.52 20.06
N LEU A 439 25.38 -13.95 19.85
CA LEU A 439 24.93 -13.48 18.52
C LEU A 439 25.85 -12.38 17.98
N ALA A 440 26.17 -11.37 18.80
CA ALA A 440 27.07 -10.29 18.43
C ALA A 440 28.45 -10.81 18.03
N ARG A 441 29.04 -11.74 18.81
CA ARG A 441 30.33 -12.37 18.45
C ARG A 441 30.24 -13.16 17.14
N THR A 442 29.17 -13.91 16.93
CA THR A 442 28.94 -14.67 15.68
C THR A 442 28.85 -13.75 14.46
N LEU A 443 28.30 -12.56 14.64
CA LEU A 443 28.19 -11.51 13.62
C LEU A 443 29.42 -10.60 13.55
N ASN A 444 30.51 -10.96 14.25
CA ASN A 444 31.76 -10.19 14.33
C ASN A 444 31.57 -8.76 14.86
N CYS A 445 30.70 -8.58 15.85
CA CYS A 445 30.50 -7.33 16.58
C CYS A 445 31.28 -7.34 17.90
N THR A 446 31.70 -6.16 18.36
CA THR A 446 32.45 -5.96 19.62
C THR A 446 31.58 -5.47 20.77
N SER A 447 30.39 -4.96 20.45
CA SER A 447 29.37 -4.49 21.40
C SER A 447 27.97 -4.70 20.84
N TYR A 448 26.96 -4.62 21.69
CA TYR A 448 25.57 -4.56 21.23
C TYR A 448 24.79 -3.46 21.94
N TRP A 449 23.83 -2.87 21.23
CA TRP A 449 22.90 -1.90 21.76
C TRP A 449 21.51 -2.52 21.80
N MET A 450 20.79 -2.30 22.88
CA MET A 450 19.38 -2.66 23.02
C MET A 450 18.76 -1.65 23.98
N ASP A 451 17.58 -1.12 23.66
CA ASP A 451 17.01 0.00 24.41
C ASP A 451 16.75 -0.32 25.90
N SER A 452 16.49 -1.58 26.24
CA SER A 452 16.07 -2.03 27.56
C SER A 452 17.21 -1.96 28.57
N PRO A 453 18.44 -2.43 28.24
CA PRO A 453 19.61 -2.20 29.08
C PRO A 453 20.40 -0.93 28.74
N CYS A 454 20.07 -0.14 27.70
CA CYS A 454 20.82 1.08 27.34
C CYS A 454 20.07 2.41 27.59
N VAL A 455 18.74 2.43 27.72
CA VAL A 455 17.97 3.69 27.86
C VAL A 455 17.50 3.88 29.32
N PRO A 456 18.14 4.78 30.08
CA PRO A 456 17.84 4.98 31.51
C PRO A 456 16.50 5.68 31.76
N THR A 457 16.14 5.73 33.04
CA THR A 457 14.96 6.42 33.56
C THR A 457 15.20 7.92 33.74
N ASP A 458 16.45 8.34 34.00
CA ASP A 458 16.82 9.76 34.08
C ASP A 458 16.39 10.52 32.82
N ARG A 459 15.79 11.70 33.01
CA ARG A 459 15.16 12.45 31.91
C ARG A 459 16.19 13.01 30.93
N THR A 460 17.36 13.41 31.42
CA THR A 460 18.40 14.05 30.61
C THR A 460 19.12 12.99 29.79
N LEU A 461 19.62 11.94 30.45
CA LEU A 461 20.29 10.82 29.78
C LEU A 461 19.36 10.09 28.80
N ARG A 462 18.07 9.98 29.13
CA ARG A 462 17.07 9.42 28.22
C ARG A 462 16.88 10.29 26.98
N ALA A 463 16.78 11.61 27.14
CA ALA A 463 16.62 12.52 26.01
C ALA A 463 17.85 12.48 25.09
N GLU A 464 19.05 12.43 25.68
CA GLU A 464 20.32 12.25 24.96
C GLU A 464 20.32 10.93 24.17
N CYS A 465 19.99 9.80 24.80
CA CYS A 465 20.01 8.50 24.15
C CYS A 465 18.96 8.39 23.03
N ILE A 466 17.73 8.90 23.25
CA ILE A 466 16.69 8.91 22.21
C ILE A 466 17.06 9.83 21.05
N GLY A 467 17.68 10.98 21.32
CA GLY A 467 18.16 11.89 20.26
C GLY A 467 19.20 11.23 19.33
N GLN A 468 19.90 10.20 19.81
CA GLN A 468 20.91 9.46 19.05
C GLN A 468 20.38 8.20 18.37
N ILE A 469 19.08 7.89 18.48
CA ILE A 469 18.51 6.61 18.01
C ILE A 469 18.73 6.39 16.51
N ASN A 470 18.58 7.44 15.68
CA ASN A 470 18.86 7.35 14.25
C ASN A 470 20.31 6.93 14.00
N GLY A 471 21.26 7.63 14.62
CA GLY A 471 22.68 7.34 14.49
C GLY A 471 23.08 5.96 15.02
N ILE A 472 22.43 5.45 16.07
CA ILE A 472 22.68 4.10 16.60
C ILE A 472 22.39 3.06 15.52
N PHE A 473 21.20 3.09 14.92
CA PHE A 473 20.78 2.09 13.93
C PHE A 473 21.46 2.28 12.56
N GLU A 474 21.72 3.52 12.15
CA GLU A 474 22.41 3.82 10.88
C GLU A 474 23.90 3.41 10.92
N SER A 475 24.59 3.64 12.05
CA SER A 475 26.02 3.35 12.16
C SER A 475 26.32 1.89 12.50
N SER A 476 25.40 1.18 13.16
CA SER A 476 25.60 -0.20 13.60
C SER A 476 25.95 -1.14 12.43
N LYS A 477 26.73 -2.19 12.73
CA LYS A 477 27.13 -3.23 11.77
C LYS A 477 25.96 -4.10 11.34
N VAL A 478 25.07 -4.39 12.28
CA VAL A 478 23.89 -5.23 12.08
C VAL A 478 22.76 -4.61 12.88
N THR A 479 21.59 -4.53 12.26
CA THR A 479 20.33 -4.33 12.97
C THR A 479 19.62 -5.66 13.05
N LEU A 480 19.48 -6.20 14.26
CA LEU A 480 18.87 -7.51 14.51
C LEU A 480 17.41 -7.33 14.93
N LEU A 481 16.49 -7.78 14.09
CA LEU A 481 15.06 -7.84 14.36
C LEU A 481 14.74 -9.06 15.22
N ALA A 482 14.14 -8.83 16.39
CA ALA A 482 13.67 -9.88 17.28
C ALA A 482 12.15 -9.77 17.51
N ASP A 483 11.38 -10.65 16.86
CA ASP A 483 9.93 -10.79 17.03
C ASP A 483 9.59 -12.24 17.41
N ARG A 484 8.71 -12.41 18.40
CA ARG A 484 8.30 -13.72 18.91
C ARG A 484 7.79 -14.69 17.84
N ASP A 485 6.96 -14.25 16.88
CA ASP A 485 6.39 -15.16 15.88
C ASP A 485 7.44 -15.55 14.83
N ILE A 486 8.37 -14.65 14.50
CA ILE A 486 9.45 -14.91 13.54
C ILE A 486 10.54 -15.80 14.15
N MET A 487 10.88 -15.59 15.43
CA MET A 487 11.81 -16.44 16.17
C MET A 487 11.33 -17.89 16.32
N ASP A 488 10.07 -18.19 16.01
CA ASP A 488 9.59 -19.56 15.96
C ASP A 488 9.85 -20.23 14.60
N ILE A 489 10.21 -19.49 13.54
CA ILE A 489 10.39 -20.03 12.18
C ILE A 489 11.75 -20.69 12.06
N ASP A 490 11.75 -21.96 11.64
CA ASP A 490 12.96 -22.73 11.37
C ASP A 490 13.44 -22.47 9.95
N ILE A 491 14.72 -22.12 9.80
CA ILE A 491 15.36 -21.84 8.51
C ILE A 491 16.49 -22.81 8.20
N HIS A 492 16.62 -23.92 8.95
CA HIS A 492 17.67 -24.91 8.72
C HIS A 492 17.07 -26.29 8.35
N PRO A 493 17.26 -26.78 7.11
CA PRO A 493 17.97 -26.13 6.00
C PRO A 493 17.21 -24.92 5.44
N ARG A 494 17.92 -24.01 4.76
CA ARG A 494 17.33 -22.81 4.17
C ARG A 494 16.50 -23.18 2.94
N THR A 495 15.18 -23.03 3.03
CA THR A 495 14.23 -23.32 1.94
C THR A 495 13.42 -22.08 1.55
N LEU A 496 12.86 -22.09 0.34
CA LEU A 496 11.96 -21.01 -0.11
C LEU A 496 10.70 -20.92 0.76
N GLU A 497 10.15 -22.05 1.22
CA GLU A 497 8.98 -22.07 2.11
C GLU A 497 9.27 -21.36 3.45
N ALA A 498 10.47 -21.50 3.99
CA ALA A 498 10.87 -20.80 5.21
C ALA A 498 10.98 -19.28 4.98
N GLU A 499 11.54 -18.86 3.84
CA GLU A 499 11.64 -17.45 3.44
C GLU A 499 10.26 -16.82 3.17
N GLU A 500 9.36 -17.55 2.50
CA GLU A 500 7.95 -17.18 2.32
C GLU A 500 7.24 -17.03 3.67
N SER A 501 7.49 -17.95 4.60
CA SER A 501 6.95 -17.91 5.97
C SER A 501 7.45 -16.68 6.74
N ILE A 502 8.72 -16.31 6.56
CA ILE A 502 9.29 -15.09 7.15
C ILE A 502 8.58 -13.86 6.59
N LEU A 503 8.45 -13.72 5.26
CA LEU A 503 7.75 -12.59 4.66
C LEU A 503 6.30 -12.50 5.14
N ALA A 504 5.58 -13.62 5.09
CA ALA A 504 4.18 -13.67 5.51
C ALA A 504 4.01 -13.26 6.98
N THR A 505 4.93 -13.69 7.84
CA THR A 505 4.91 -13.34 9.26
C THR A 505 5.33 -11.90 9.50
N LEU A 506 6.40 -11.42 8.85
CA LEU A 506 6.93 -10.06 9.01
C LEU A 506 5.86 -8.99 8.81
N LEU A 507 5.03 -9.12 7.77
CA LEU A 507 4.04 -8.10 7.44
C LEU A 507 2.95 -7.92 8.51
N VAL A 508 2.68 -8.95 9.33
CA VAL A 508 1.61 -8.93 10.34
C VAL A 508 2.10 -9.22 11.78
N CYS A 509 3.42 -9.27 11.97
CA CYS A 509 4.05 -9.48 13.27
C CYS A 509 3.94 -8.24 14.16
N ASP A 510 4.27 -8.40 15.44
CA ASP A 510 4.18 -7.31 16.42
C ASP A 510 5.19 -6.20 16.14
N TRP A 511 6.35 -6.58 15.63
CA TRP A 511 7.40 -5.66 15.26
C TRP A 511 6.98 -4.74 14.11
N ASN A 512 6.32 -5.24 13.05
CA ASN A 512 5.96 -4.38 11.91
C ASN A 512 4.82 -3.39 12.22
N VAL A 513 3.95 -3.70 13.17
CA VAL A 513 2.77 -2.87 13.50
C VAL A 513 3.05 -1.75 14.52
N ARG A 514 4.32 -1.53 14.89
CA ARG A 514 4.72 -0.56 15.93
C ARG A 514 5.54 0.58 15.33
N ALA A 515 5.33 1.78 15.87
CA ALA A 515 5.93 3.00 15.34
C ALA A 515 7.43 3.10 15.64
N TRP A 516 7.86 2.70 16.84
CA TRP A 516 9.27 2.68 17.23
C TRP A 516 10.10 1.70 16.39
N THR A 517 9.63 0.46 16.26
CA THR A 517 10.30 -0.58 15.48
C THR A 517 10.33 -0.26 13.97
N LEU A 518 9.35 0.46 13.43
CA LEU A 518 9.45 1.02 12.08
C LEU A 518 10.67 1.95 11.95
N LEU A 519 10.84 2.90 12.87
CA LEU A 519 11.98 3.81 12.87
C LEU A 519 13.30 3.02 12.92
N GLU A 520 13.41 2.10 13.87
CA GLU A 520 14.60 1.27 14.07
C GLU A 520 14.94 0.45 12.81
N GLY A 521 13.93 -0.19 12.21
CA GLY A 521 14.08 -0.94 10.97
C GLY A 521 14.48 -0.09 9.77
N MET A 522 13.88 1.08 9.60
CA MET A 522 14.21 2.00 8.50
C MET A 522 15.62 2.57 8.63
N ARG A 523 16.03 2.93 9.85
CA ARG A 523 17.38 3.43 10.12
C ARG A 523 18.43 2.33 9.98
N GLY A 524 18.07 1.10 10.31
CA GLY A 524 18.89 -0.10 10.16
C GLY A 524 18.83 -0.80 8.80
N ARG A 525 18.03 -0.31 7.84
CA ARG A 525 17.64 -1.03 6.61
C ARG A 525 18.80 -1.54 5.75
N ALA A 526 19.95 -0.85 5.78
CA ALA A 526 21.13 -1.25 5.03
C ALA A 526 21.73 -2.60 5.50
N LYS A 527 21.46 -2.99 6.75
CA LYS A 527 22.08 -4.15 7.42
C LYS A 527 21.07 -4.90 8.30
N LEU A 528 19.81 -4.91 7.89
CA LEU A 528 18.70 -5.48 8.66
C LEU A 528 18.69 -7.02 8.53
N HIS A 529 18.82 -7.68 9.67
CA HIS A 529 18.85 -9.13 9.81
C HIS A 529 17.74 -9.59 10.74
N ILE A 530 17.24 -10.79 10.50
CA ILE A 530 16.10 -11.38 11.19
C ILE A 530 16.59 -12.51 12.09
N LEU A 531 16.22 -12.46 13.36
CA LEU A 531 16.46 -13.55 14.31
C LEU A 531 15.35 -14.61 14.15
N CYS A 532 15.74 -15.80 13.70
CA CYS A 532 14.88 -16.95 13.53
C CYS A 532 15.09 -17.96 14.68
N LYS A 533 14.42 -19.11 14.57
CA LYS A 533 14.52 -20.21 15.55
C LYS A 533 15.97 -20.66 15.74
N ASP A 534 16.26 -21.11 16.96
CA ASP A 534 17.55 -21.67 17.36
C ASP A 534 18.73 -20.70 17.11
N ASN A 535 18.47 -19.39 17.22
CA ASN A 535 19.43 -18.31 17.01
C ASN A 535 20.04 -18.25 15.59
N HIS A 536 19.38 -18.84 14.61
CA HIS A 536 19.75 -18.64 13.22
C HIS A 536 19.37 -17.22 12.77
N VAL A 537 20.23 -16.63 11.94
CA VAL A 537 20.08 -15.26 11.46
C VAL A 537 20.07 -15.24 9.94
N ILE A 538 19.17 -14.46 9.34
CA ILE A 538 19.05 -14.31 7.88
C ILE A 538 18.88 -12.83 7.50
N SER A 539 19.49 -12.43 6.39
CA SER A 539 19.33 -11.09 5.81
C SER A 539 17.91 -10.89 5.28
N LEU A 540 17.25 -9.78 5.63
CA LEU A 540 15.92 -9.47 5.08
C LEU A 540 15.98 -9.28 3.56
N VAL A 541 17.03 -8.64 3.05
CA VAL A 541 17.23 -8.42 1.61
C VAL A 541 17.32 -9.75 0.86
N ASP A 542 17.98 -10.75 1.44
CA ASP A 542 18.09 -12.06 0.81
C ASP A 542 16.72 -12.77 0.77
N VAL A 543 15.92 -12.64 1.83
CA VAL A 543 14.54 -13.17 1.87
C VAL A 543 13.70 -12.51 0.77
N LEU A 544 13.70 -11.17 0.69
CA LEU A 544 12.94 -10.42 -0.31
C LEU A 544 13.38 -10.79 -1.74
N ASN A 545 14.69 -10.86 -2.00
CA ASN A 545 15.22 -11.26 -3.31
C ASN A 545 14.81 -12.69 -3.70
N SER A 546 14.85 -13.63 -2.77
CA SER A 546 14.49 -15.02 -3.04
C SER A 546 12.99 -15.16 -3.34
N VAL A 547 12.12 -14.49 -2.57
CA VAL A 547 10.67 -14.48 -2.83
C VAL A 547 10.35 -13.79 -4.15
N LEU A 548 10.90 -12.59 -4.42
CA LEU A 548 10.67 -11.86 -5.67
C LEU A 548 11.16 -12.62 -6.91
N SER A 549 12.19 -13.47 -6.79
CA SER A 549 12.74 -14.22 -7.93
C SER A 549 12.07 -15.58 -8.14
N LYS A 550 11.61 -16.27 -7.09
CA LYS A 550 11.20 -17.69 -7.16
C LYS A 550 9.76 -17.97 -6.80
N SER A 551 9.13 -17.15 -5.97
CA SER A 551 7.78 -17.43 -5.46
C SER A 551 6.67 -17.05 -6.45
N CYS A 552 5.45 -17.47 -6.13
CA CYS A 552 4.22 -17.04 -6.81
C CYS A 552 4.15 -15.51 -6.90
N LEU A 553 3.69 -14.98 -8.05
CA LEU A 553 3.61 -13.53 -8.27
C LEU A 553 2.62 -12.83 -7.33
N SER A 554 1.69 -13.57 -6.71
CA SER A 554 0.81 -13.03 -5.66
C SER A 554 1.57 -12.61 -4.39
N LEU A 555 2.83 -13.05 -4.20
CA LEU A 555 3.67 -12.61 -3.08
C LEU A 555 4.51 -11.36 -3.39
N VAL A 556 4.54 -10.89 -4.64
CA VAL A 556 5.31 -9.70 -5.02
C VAL A 556 4.84 -8.49 -4.23
N SER A 557 3.55 -8.30 -4.12
CA SER A 557 2.96 -7.16 -3.42
C SER A 557 3.16 -7.17 -1.90
N PRO A 558 3.00 -8.32 -1.21
CA PRO A 558 3.58 -8.50 0.12
C PRO A 558 5.07 -8.09 0.22
N CYS A 559 5.92 -8.43 -0.76
CA CYS A 559 7.30 -7.93 -0.78
C CYS A 559 7.37 -6.41 -0.92
N LEU A 560 6.57 -5.82 -1.82
CA LEU A 560 6.50 -4.37 -2.05
C LEU A 560 6.14 -3.63 -0.76
N ALA A 561 5.18 -4.14 0.01
CA ALA A 561 4.79 -3.60 1.32
C ALA A 561 5.95 -3.61 2.34
N ALA A 562 6.97 -4.44 2.16
CA ALA A 562 8.18 -4.50 3.01
C ALA A 562 9.39 -3.75 2.43
N LEU A 563 9.33 -3.22 1.20
CA LEU A 563 10.51 -2.63 0.53
C LEU A 563 11.06 -1.38 1.23
N HIS A 564 10.27 -0.69 2.06
CA HIS A 564 10.77 0.43 2.87
C HIS A 564 11.87 0.03 3.87
N TYR A 565 12.02 -1.27 4.13
CA TYR A 565 13.13 -1.87 4.89
C TYR A 565 14.31 -2.34 4.04
N SER A 566 14.30 -2.12 2.72
CA SER A 566 15.43 -2.43 1.83
C SER A 566 16.43 -1.26 1.77
N PRO A 567 17.72 -1.54 1.50
CA PRO A 567 18.72 -0.49 1.30
C PRO A 567 18.32 0.49 0.19
N THR A 568 18.44 1.79 0.45
CA THR A 568 18.25 2.83 -0.56
C THR A 568 19.47 2.99 -1.43
N GLN A 569 19.27 3.38 -2.68
CA GLN A 569 20.36 3.78 -3.55
C GLN A 569 21.08 5.00 -2.96
N VAL A 570 22.39 4.90 -2.72
CA VAL A 570 23.21 6.05 -2.32
C VAL A 570 23.48 6.87 -3.59
N SER A 571 22.94 8.09 -3.65
CA SER A 571 23.31 9.04 -4.70
C SER A 571 24.76 9.49 -4.44
N PHE A 572 25.51 9.85 -5.49
CA PHE A 572 26.89 10.33 -5.34
C PHE A 572 27.00 11.63 -4.52
N ASP A 573 25.88 12.31 -4.22
CA ASP A 573 25.84 13.60 -3.52
C ASP A 573 25.04 13.60 -2.19
N ASP A 574 24.32 12.54 -1.81
CA ASP A 574 23.54 12.53 -0.56
C ASP A 574 23.73 11.27 0.30
N ALA A 575 24.07 11.48 1.57
CA ALA A 575 23.82 10.52 2.63
C ALA A 575 22.31 10.21 2.64
N SER A 576 21.93 8.92 2.66
CA SER A 576 20.55 8.40 2.71
C SER A 576 19.52 9.45 3.15
N GLU A 577 18.93 10.19 2.19
CA GLU A 577 17.97 11.24 2.55
C GLU A 577 16.82 10.59 3.35
N PRO A 578 16.46 11.18 4.50
CA PRO A 578 15.30 10.73 5.24
C PRO A 578 14.03 10.86 4.38
N VAL A 579 13.03 10.02 4.66
CA VAL A 579 11.74 10.10 3.95
C VAL A 579 11.05 11.44 4.22
N SER A 580 10.24 11.89 3.27
CA SER A 580 9.48 13.14 3.43
C SER A 580 8.45 13.05 4.57
N ILE A 581 7.89 14.20 4.97
CA ILE A 581 6.85 14.27 6.02
C ILE A 581 5.63 13.43 5.62
N GLU A 582 5.23 13.52 4.36
CA GLU A 582 4.09 12.81 3.80
C GLU A 582 4.32 11.29 3.78
N GLN A 583 5.52 10.87 3.37
CA GLN A 583 5.93 9.47 3.36
C GLN A 583 6.03 8.88 4.77
N ALA A 584 6.67 9.61 5.71
CA ALA A 584 6.74 9.25 7.12
C ALA A 584 5.35 9.08 7.72
N THR A 585 4.41 9.94 7.35
CA THR A 585 3.02 9.87 7.81
C THR A 585 2.33 8.60 7.33
N CYS A 586 2.45 8.28 6.03
CA CYS A 586 1.84 7.08 5.44
C CYS A 586 2.35 5.80 6.11
N LEU A 587 3.67 5.71 6.31
CA LEU A 587 4.28 4.58 7.00
C LEU A 587 3.77 4.46 8.45
N LEU A 588 3.52 5.57 9.14
CA LEU A 588 3.03 5.55 10.51
C LEU A 588 1.51 5.36 10.64
N ASN A 589 0.76 5.39 9.54
CA ASN A 589 -0.69 5.57 9.53
C ASN A 589 -1.50 4.46 10.26
N HIS A 590 -0.95 3.24 10.36
CA HIS A 590 -1.53 2.13 11.13
C HIS A 590 -0.58 1.54 12.18
N ARG A 591 0.51 2.25 12.48
CA ARG A 591 1.53 1.78 13.41
C ARG A 591 1.37 2.44 14.77
N HIS A 592 1.31 1.61 15.81
CA HIS A 592 0.98 2.05 17.16
C HIS A 592 2.23 2.48 17.94
N ALA A 593 2.12 3.58 18.68
CA ALA A 593 3.03 3.93 19.76
C ALA A 593 2.32 3.70 21.10
N THR A 594 2.93 2.93 21.99
CA THR A 594 2.36 2.60 23.32
C THR A 594 2.03 3.85 24.15
N LYS A 595 2.77 4.93 23.95
CA LYS A 595 2.53 6.20 24.63
C LYS A 595 2.20 7.26 23.59
N ASP A 596 1.02 7.86 23.69
CA ASP A 596 0.56 8.90 22.75
C ASP A 596 1.51 10.10 22.67
N ARG A 597 2.19 10.44 23.78
CA ARG A 597 3.19 11.52 23.81
C ARG A 597 4.42 11.25 22.92
N ASP A 598 4.70 10.00 22.58
CA ASP A 598 5.84 9.63 21.76
C ASP A 598 5.53 9.81 20.26
N VAL A 599 4.26 9.98 19.88
CA VAL A 599 3.84 10.02 18.48
C VAL A 599 4.47 11.16 17.68
N PRO A 600 4.43 12.45 18.12
CA PRO A 600 5.08 13.53 17.39
C PRO A 600 6.61 13.35 17.30
N MET A 601 7.21 12.77 18.35
CA MET A 601 8.64 12.51 18.43
C MET A 601 9.08 11.45 17.41
N ILE A 602 8.40 10.30 17.36
CA ILE A 602 8.69 9.26 16.37
C ILE A 602 8.50 9.81 14.96
N TRP A 603 7.41 10.56 14.72
CA TRP A 603 7.13 11.15 13.42
C TRP A 603 8.26 12.07 12.94
N ALA A 604 8.73 12.97 13.81
CA ALA A 604 9.86 13.85 13.52
C ALA A 604 11.16 13.07 13.23
N LEU A 605 11.46 12.02 14.01
CA LEU A 605 12.66 11.19 13.82
C LEU A 605 12.61 10.36 12.52
N VAL A 606 11.44 9.84 12.15
CA VAL A 606 11.23 9.13 10.87
C VAL A 606 11.43 10.11 9.70
N ALA A 607 10.93 11.34 9.83
CA ALA A 607 11.15 12.43 8.87
C ALA A 607 12.57 13.02 8.92
N GLY A 608 13.49 12.42 9.67
CA GLY A 608 14.92 12.77 9.67
C GLY A 608 15.32 13.92 10.59
N SER A 609 14.49 14.31 11.56
CA SER A 609 14.89 15.31 12.53
C SER A 609 16.05 14.80 13.39
N GLU A 610 17.08 15.62 13.55
CA GLU A 610 18.21 15.36 14.47
C GLU A 610 17.89 15.78 15.91
N THR A 611 16.75 16.46 16.13
CA THR A 611 16.35 16.96 17.44
C THR A 611 15.08 16.29 17.92
N VAL A 612 14.97 16.11 19.24
CA VAL A 612 13.80 15.48 19.85
C VAL A 612 12.65 16.50 19.92
N ILE A 613 11.71 16.41 18.99
CA ILE A 613 10.49 17.22 18.95
C ILE A 613 9.38 16.51 19.72
N LYS A 614 8.73 17.18 20.68
CA LYS A 614 7.75 16.54 21.58
C LYS A 614 6.31 16.89 21.27
N ALA A 615 6.09 17.93 20.48
CA ALA A 615 4.76 18.42 20.15
C ALA A 615 4.60 18.64 18.64
N ALA A 616 3.37 18.47 18.15
CA ALA A 616 3.09 18.56 16.71
C ALA A 616 3.18 19.99 16.18
N ASP A 617 2.85 20.99 16.99
CA ASP A 617 3.03 22.40 16.65
C ASP A 617 4.51 22.77 16.53
N GLU A 618 5.36 22.32 17.46
CA GLU A 618 6.82 22.44 17.34
C GLU A 618 7.34 21.79 16.04
N PHE A 619 6.80 20.61 15.70
CA PHE A 619 7.13 19.91 14.45
C PHE A 619 6.80 20.77 13.24
N TRP A 620 5.55 21.21 13.06
CA TRP A 620 5.16 22.00 11.89
C TRP A 620 5.82 23.37 11.83
N VAL A 621 6.10 24.02 12.96
CA VAL A 621 6.87 25.27 13.00
C VAL A 621 8.30 25.05 12.48
N SER A 622 8.92 23.91 12.78
CA SER A 622 10.24 23.57 12.24
C SER A 622 10.26 23.37 10.72
N LYS A 623 9.09 23.25 10.09
CA LYS A 623 8.88 22.96 8.67
C LYS A 623 8.47 24.17 7.83
N ILE A 624 8.44 25.36 8.43
CA ILE A 624 8.14 26.60 7.71
C ILE A 624 9.14 26.81 6.58
N GLY A 625 8.62 27.00 5.36
CA GLY A 625 9.40 27.15 4.13
C GLY A 625 9.47 25.88 3.28
N GLU A 626 9.21 24.70 3.84
CA GLU A 626 9.19 23.43 3.10
C GLU A 626 7.89 23.30 2.24
N PRO A 627 7.96 22.59 1.09
CA PRO A 627 6.78 22.26 0.30
C PRO A 627 5.98 21.14 0.97
N LEU A 628 4.68 21.07 0.65
CA LEU A 628 3.81 19.96 1.10
C LEU A 628 2.75 19.66 0.04
N ALA A 629 2.53 18.40 -0.29
CA ALA A 629 1.49 17.99 -1.24
C ALA A 629 0.07 18.35 -0.74
N THR A 630 -0.77 18.96 -1.59
CA THR A 630 -2.16 19.29 -1.20
C THR A 630 -3.00 18.04 -0.92
N GLY A 631 -2.78 16.98 -1.70
CA GLY A 631 -3.44 15.67 -1.54
C GLY A 631 -3.15 15.01 -0.20
N PHE A 632 -2.00 15.30 0.43
CA PHE A 632 -1.64 14.78 1.74
C PHE A 632 -2.59 15.26 2.85
N LEU A 633 -3.10 16.49 2.70
CA LEU A 633 -4.00 17.07 3.67
C LEU A 633 -5.40 16.45 3.61
N VAL A 634 -5.77 15.76 2.53
CA VAL A 634 -7.08 15.10 2.37
C VAL A 634 -7.10 13.81 3.18
N SER A 635 -7.22 13.95 4.49
CA SER A 635 -7.21 12.85 5.45
C SER A 635 -8.05 13.16 6.68
N GLY A 636 -8.49 12.10 7.36
CA GLY A 636 -9.25 12.16 8.60
C GLY A 636 -8.38 12.44 9.83
N SER A 637 -7.09 12.72 9.66
CA SER A 637 -6.18 12.97 10.77
C SER A 637 -6.63 14.17 11.61
N PRO A 638 -6.61 14.08 12.96
CA PRO A 638 -6.90 15.22 13.83
C PRO A 638 -6.03 16.43 13.49
N ARG A 639 -6.59 17.63 13.55
CA ARG A 639 -5.88 18.88 13.25
C ARG A 639 -5.41 19.61 14.51
N ILE A 640 -4.35 20.42 14.38
CA ILE A 640 -3.89 21.32 15.45
C ILE A 640 -4.91 22.46 15.61
N ASN A 641 -5.34 22.73 16.84
CA ASN A 641 -6.40 23.72 17.10
C ASN A 641 -6.00 24.86 18.07
N LYS A 642 -4.84 24.75 18.73
CA LYS A 642 -4.37 25.75 19.72
C LYS A 642 -3.35 26.74 19.16
N THR A 643 -2.77 26.45 18.00
CA THR A 643 -1.70 27.25 17.41
C THR A 643 -2.21 27.90 16.14
N ARG A 644 -2.23 29.23 16.13
CA ARG A 644 -2.72 30.03 14.99
C ARG A 644 -1.90 29.74 13.74
N GLY A 645 -2.56 29.56 12.59
CA GLY A 645 -1.91 29.30 11.30
C GLY A 645 -1.59 27.83 11.05
N LEU A 646 -1.90 26.93 11.99
CA LEU A 646 -1.69 25.49 11.85
C LEU A 646 -3.01 24.69 11.86
N GLY A 647 -4.17 25.34 11.71
CA GLY A 647 -5.49 24.69 11.69
C GLY A 647 -5.67 23.62 10.61
N TRP A 648 -4.89 23.72 9.54
CA TRP A 648 -4.83 22.75 8.43
C TRP A 648 -3.92 21.54 8.73
N ALA A 649 -2.99 21.67 9.69
CA ALA A 649 -1.90 20.73 9.88
C ALA A 649 -2.34 19.50 10.70
N PRO A 650 -2.02 18.26 10.27
CA PRO A 650 -2.25 17.07 11.08
C PRO A 650 -1.49 17.13 12.42
N ALA A 651 -2.17 16.88 13.53
CA ALA A 651 -1.57 16.81 14.86
C ALA A 651 -0.84 15.49 15.13
N ARG A 652 -1.06 14.48 14.28
CA ARG A 652 -0.45 13.15 14.37
C ARG A 652 -0.50 12.44 13.01
N PRO A 653 0.42 11.47 12.75
CA PRO A 653 0.47 10.77 11.48
C PRO A 653 -0.55 9.61 11.36
N ASN A 654 -1.03 9.07 12.48
CA ASN A 654 -2.02 7.99 12.49
C ASN A 654 -3.45 8.53 12.61
N LEU A 655 -4.38 7.97 11.84
CA LEU A 655 -5.78 8.40 11.87
C LEU A 655 -6.50 8.13 13.18
N LEU A 656 -6.12 7.04 13.84
CA LEU A 656 -7.00 6.40 14.80
C LEU A 656 -6.67 6.80 16.24
N PRO A 657 -7.67 7.25 17.03
CA PRO A 657 -7.50 7.33 18.47
C PRO A 657 -7.15 5.93 19.02
N PRO A 658 -6.50 5.84 20.19
CA PRO A 658 -6.13 4.56 20.79
C PRO A 658 -7.32 3.60 20.86
N ALA A 659 -8.53 4.05 21.16
CA ALA A 659 -9.75 3.23 21.10
C ALA A 659 -10.74 3.80 20.09
N ALA A 660 -11.31 2.95 19.24
CA ALA A 660 -12.43 3.33 18.37
C ALA A 660 -13.75 3.19 19.14
N THR A 661 -14.59 4.23 19.09
CA THR A 661 -15.93 4.24 19.71
C THR A 661 -17.07 4.34 18.71
N ASP A 662 -16.80 4.70 17.44
CA ASP A 662 -17.80 4.91 16.39
C ASP A 662 -17.41 4.25 15.07
N ASP A 663 -18.41 3.83 14.28
CA ASP A 663 -18.29 3.32 12.90
C ASP A 663 -18.11 4.45 11.86
N ALA A 664 -17.59 5.61 12.29
CA ALA A 664 -17.35 6.72 11.39
C ALA A 664 -16.32 6.33 10.31
N LYS A 665 -16.62 6.64 9.05
CA LYS A 665 -15.71 6.40 7.91
C LYS A 665 -14.36 7.08 8.15
N GLN A 666 -13.28 6.36 7.86
CA GLN A 666 -11.92 6.83 8.09
C GLN A 666 -11.20 7.02 6.76
N TYR A 667 -10.44 8.10 6.67
CA TYR A 667 -9.75 8.51 5.44
C TYR A 667 -8.25 8.60 5.70
N PRO A 668 -7.48 7.50 5.48
CA PRO A 668 -6.05 7.45 5.77
C PRO A 668 -5.25 8.55 5.10
N ALA A 669 -4.33 9.16 5.85
CA ALA A 669 -3.32 9.99 5.21
C ALA A 669 -2.62 9.20 4.09
N TYR A 670 -2.72 9.75 2.88
CA TYR A 670 -1.96 9.37 1.71
C TYR A 670 -0.88 10.44 1.52
N ASP A 671 0.22 10.15 0.84
CA ASP A 671 1.31 11.12 0.73
C ASP A 671 1.00 12.27 -0.24
N GLY A 672 -0.12 12.18 -0.96
CA GLY A 672 -0.52 13.18 -1.93
C GLY A 672 0.39 13.23 -3.15
N GLN A 673 1.18 12.19 -3.40
CA GLN A 673 2.05 12.11 -4.57
C GLN A 673 1.21 12.29 -5.83
N ASN A 674 1.64 13.23 -6.69
CA ASN A 674 0.95 13.72 -7.88
C ASN A 674 -0.20 14.71 -7.64
N SER A 675 -0.36 15.24 -6.44
CA SER A 675 -1.11 16.49 -6.24
C SER A 675 -0.21 17.71 -6.36
N VAL A 676 -0.79 18.87 -6.69
CA VAL A 676 -0.06 20.15 -6.72
C VAL A 676 0.50 20.46 -5.32
N PRO A 677 1.80 20.79 -5.18
CA PRO A 677 2.38 21.14 -3.90
C PRO A 677 2.03 22.58 -3.49
N GLY A 678 1.88 22.80 -2.19
CA GLY A 678 1.84 24.12 -1.57
C GLY A 678 3.10 24.42 -0.77
N ARG A 679 3.11 25.56 -0.08
CA ARG A 679 4.20 26.01 0.80
C ARG A 679 3.70 26.30 2.20
N ILE A 680 4.44 25.81 3.19
CA ILE A 680 4.21 26.12 4.62
C ILE A 680 4.79 27.51 4.90
N THR A 681 3.96 28.44 5.38
CA THR A 681 4.37 29.81 5.75
C THR A 681 4.14 30.07 7.24
N LYS A 682 4.55 31.25 7.73
CA LYS A 682 4.30 31.64 9.12
C LYS A 682 2.82 31.93 9.39
N GLU A 683 2.08 32.31 8.36
CA GLU A 683 0.67 32.68 8.41
C GLU A 683 -0.25 31.47 8.23
N GLY A 684 0.17 30.46 7.46
CA GLY A 684 -0.65 29.30 7.11
C GLY A 684 -0.03 28.42 6.03
N PHE A 685 -0.83 27.55 5.41
CA PHE A 685 -0.45 26.77 4.24
C PHE A 685 -1.04 27.38 2.97
N ARG A 686 -0.18 27.75 2.02
CA ARG A 686 -0.57 28.39 0.76
C ARG A 686 -0.40 27.44 -0.41
N ALA A 687 -1.46 27.17 -1.17
CA ALA A 687 -1.42 26.29 -2.33
C ALA A 687 -2.52 26.58 -3.35
N GLU A 688 -2.35 26.09 -4.59
CA GLU A 688 -3.43 26.05 -5.58
C GLU A 688 -4.34 24.84 -5.36
N TRP A 689 -5.65 25.06 -5.40
CA TRP A 689 -6.71 24.06 -5.25
C TRP A 689 -7.76 24.22 -6.33
N LEU A 690 -8.47 23.13 -6.62
CA LEU A 690 -9.76 23.21 -7.31
C LEU A 690 -10.82 23.59 -6.29
N GLY A 691 -11.28 24.83 -6.32
CA GLY A 691 -12.22 25.39 -5.35
C GLY A 691 -13.60 25.69 -5.93
N ALA A 692 -14.64 25.39 -5.15
CA ALA A 692 -15.99 25.89 -5.35
C ALA A 692 -16.37 26.77 -4.15
N VAL A 693 -16.50 28.09 -4.34
CA VAL A 693 -16.76 29.05 -3.27
C VAL A 693 -18.27 29.24 -3.11
N LEU A 694 -18.76 29.05 -1.90
CA LEU A 694 -20.17 29.12 -1.54
C LEU A 694 -20.41 30.35 -0.68
N ARG A 695 -21.32 31.21 -1.14
CA ARG A 695 -21.71 32.42 -0.42
C ARG A 695 -23.13 32.33 0.08
N ARG A 696 -23.34 32.70 1.34
CA ARG A 696 -24.66 32.82 1.95
C ARG A 696 -25.46 33.96 1.29
N ARG A 697 -26.70 33.68 0.84
CA ARG A 697 -27.64 34.73 0.37
C ARG A 697 -28.54 35.21 1.52
N GLY A 698 -28.66 36.53 1.67
CA GLY A 698 -29.56 37.18 2.63
C GLY A 698 -28.94 37.41 4.01
N MET A 699 -28.68 38.68 4.35
CA MET A 699 -28.25 39.12 5.68
C MET A 699 -29.45 39.79 6.35
N GLY A 700 -30.21 39.04 7.16
CA GLY A 700 -31.33 39.59 7.91
C GLY A 700 -32.38 38.56 8.32
N LEU A 701 -32.54 38.34 9.63
CA LEU A 701 -33.65 37.64 10.28
C LEU A 701 -33.99 36.23 9.76
N GLY A 702 -33.17 35.24 10.14
CA GLY A 702 -33.61 33.87 10.53
C GLY A 702 -34.44 32.99 9.58
N LEU A 703 -34.85 33.44 8.39
CA LEU A 703 -35.90 32.80 7.58
C LEU A 703 -35.44 32.27 6.21
N VAL A 704 -34.17 32.47 5.82
CA VAL A 704 -33.66 31.96 4.55
C VAL A 704 -33.14 30.52 4.74
N PRO A 705 -33.66 29.53 3.98
CA PRO A 705 -33.21 28.14 4.10
C PRO A 705 -31.73 27.97 3.74
N ALA A 706 -31.03 27.07 4.44
CA ALA A 706 -29.59 26.88 4.26
C ALA A 706 -29.15 26.38 2.87
N TRP A 707 -30.08 25.89 2.04
CA TRP A 707 -29.84 25.51 0.64
C TRP A 707 -29.85 26.71 -0.33
N MET A 708 -30.20 27.93 0.11
CA MET A 708 -30.12 29.14 -0.71
C MET A 708 -28.73 29.81 -0.60
N PHE A 709 -27.73 29.19 -1.23
CA PHE A 709 -26.39 29.75 -1.42
C PHE A 709 -26.14 30.07 -2.91
N SER A 710 -25.19 30.95 -3.21
CA SER A 710 -24.60 31.06 -4.55
C SER A 710 -23.29 30.29 -4.61
N VAL A 711 -23.05 29.63 -5.74
CA VAL A 711 -21.74 29.05 -6.09
C VAL A 711 -21.01 30.08 -6.94
N GLU A 712 -19.80 30.43 -6.53
CA GLU A 712 -18.90 31.37 -7.18
C GLU A 712 -17.67 30.58 -7.65
N ASN A 713 -17.27 30.78 -8.91
CA ASN A 713 -16.08 30.17 -9.48
C ASN A 713 -14.86 31.04 -9.16
N PRO A 714 -13.85 30.55 -8.41
CA PRO A 714 -12.71 31.36 -8.02
C PRO A 714 -11.65 31.51 -9.12
N ALA A 715 -11.77 30.82 -10.26
CA ALA A 715 -10.86 31.02 -11.38
C ALA A 715 -11.05 32.42 -11.99
N GLN A 716 -9.95 33.13 -12.28
CA GLN A 716 -10.00 34.45 -12.92
C GLN A 716 -10.74 34.41 -14.26
N GLU A 717 -11.63 35.38 -14.49
CA GLU A 717 -12.35 35.55 -15.77
C GLU A 717 -11.36 35.71 -16.94
N GLY A 718 -11.57 34.93 -17.98
CA GLY A 718 -10.88 35.03 -19.26
C GLY A 718 -11.80 34.47 -20.35
N GLY A 719 -11.55 34.79 -21.63
CA GLY A 719 -12.37 34.24 -22.72
C GLY A 719 -12.42 32.70 -22.71
N GLU A 720 -13.40 32.11 -23.39
CA GLU A 720 -13.73 30.66 -23.32
C GLU A 720 -12.53 29.70 -23.41
N PHE A 721 -11.51 30.03 -24.21
CA PHE A 721 -10.29 29.24 -24.36
C PHE A 721 -9.46 29.16 -23.05
N ARG A 722 -9.41 30.23 -22.25
CA ARG A 722 -8.69 30.26 -20.96
C ARG A 722 -9.45 29.54 -19.84
N GLU A 723 -10.78 29.51 -19.89
CA GLU A 723 -11.61 28.82 -18.90
C GLU A 723 -11.48 27.30 -18.98
N TYR A 724 -11.35 26.73 -20.19
CA TYR A 724 -11.12 25.29 -20.39
C TYR A 724 -9.90 24.78 -19.62
N PHE A 725 -8.85 25.60 -19.49
CA PHE A 725 -7.61 25.25 -18.79
C PHE A 725 -7.63 25.55 -17.28
N ARG A 726 -8.74 26.04 -16.74
CA ARG A 726 -8.84 26.45 -15.32
C ARG A 726 -10.06 25.94 -14.57
N VAL A 727 -11.03 25.35 -15.26
CA VAL A 727 -12.29 24.90 -14.65
C VAL A 727 -12.49 23.40 -14.85
N TYR A 728 -12.72 22.70 -13.74
CA TYR A 728 -13.16 21.30 -13.73
C TYR A 728 -14.69 21.22 -13.61
N ASN A 729 -15.29 20.26 -14.30
CA ASN A 729 -16.74 19.99 -14.31
C ASN A 729 -17.61 21.18 -14.79
N LYS A 730 -17.16 21.87 -15.86
CA LYS A 730 -17.86 23.02 -16.45
C LYS A 730 -19.33 22.71 -16.78
N GLY A 731 -20.24 23.62 -16.42
CA GLY A 731 -21.68 23.49 -16.49
C GLY A 731 -22.32 22.71 -15.33
N GLY A 732 -21.55 22.14 -14.42
CA GLY A 732 -22.05 21.36 -13.28
C GLY A 732 -22.91 22.18 -12.32
N SER A 733 -22.54 23.44 -12.07
CA SER A 733 -23.28 24.37 -11.21
C SER A 733 -24.66 24.75 -11.79
N ASP A 734 -24.75 24.89 -13.11
CA ASP A 734 -25.99 25.26 -13.82
C ASP A 734 -26.97 24.09 -13.90
N LYS A 735 -26.44 22.88 -14.10
CA LYS A 735 -27.22 21.63 -14.21
C LYS A 735 -27.57 21.01 -12.85
N MET A 736 -27.11 21.62 -11.75
CA MET A 736 -27.23 21.09 -10.39
C MET A 736 -28.69 20.92 -9.96
N ASP A 737 -29.07 19.68 -9.70
CA ASP A 737 -30.41 19.31 -9.25
C ASP A 737 -30.70 19.74 -7.79
N MET A 738 -31.98 19.69 -7.42
CA MET A 738 -32.41 20.08 -6.06
C MET A 738 -31.92 19.10 -4.99
N LYS A 739 -31.68 17.82 -5.33
CA LYS A 739 -31.13 16.81 -4.40
C LYS A 739 -29.73 17.24 -3.98
N THR A 740 -28.87 17.51 -4.95
CA THR A 740 -27.49 18.00 -4.76
C THR A 740 -27.48 19.32 -3.99
N ARG A 741 -28.31 20.30 -4.38
CA ARG A 741 -28.38 21.59 -3.66
C ARG A 741 -28.76 21.45 -2.19
N ARG A 742 -29.75 20.60 -1.87
CA ARG A 742 -30.14 20.34 -0.47
C ARG A 742 -29.02 19.66 0.31
N LYS A 743 -28.30 18.75 -0.33
CA LYS A 743 -27.18 18.05 0.28
C LYS A 743 -26.02 19.00 0.61
N ILE A 744 -25.59 19.84 -0.34
CA ILE A 744 -24.62 20.90 -0.07
C ILE A 744 -25.11 21.79 1.06
N GLY A 745 -26.37 22.22 1.00
CA GLY A 745 -27.00 23.02 2.04
C GLY A 745 -26.88 22.37 3.42
N SER A 746 -27.07 21.06 3.55
CA SER A 746 -26.93 20.34 4.83
C SER A 746 -25.51 20.34 5.37
N VAL A 747 -24.51 20.26 4.50
CA VAL A 747 -23.07 20.26 4.87
C VAL A 747 -22.63 21.64 5.34
N VAL A 748 -23.07 22.70 4.65
CA VAL A 748 -22.58 24.07 4.89
C VAL A 748 -23.43 24.87 5.88
N ALA A 749 -24.68 24.45 6.15
CA ALA A 749 -25.59 25.14 7.08
C ALA A 749 -24.97 25.44 8.45
N PRO A 750 -24.25 24.51 9.11
CA PRO A 750 -23.65 24.78 10.42
C PRO A 750 -22.58 25.88 10.34
N LEU A 751 -21.78 25.87 9.26
CA LEU A 751 -20.68 26.81 9.06
C LEU A 751 -21.20 28.22 8.75
N PHE A 752 -22.28 28.34 7.99
CA PHE A 752 -22.90 29.64 7.70
C PHE A 752 -23.49 30.36 8.92
N LYS A 753 -23.56 29.72 10.10
CA LYS A 753 -23.90 30.40 11.36
C LYS A 753 -22.77 31.33 11.83
N THR A 754 -21.53 31.02 11.49
CA THR A 754 -20.31 31.70 11.96
C THR A 754 -19.55 32.38 10.82
N PHE A 755 -19.62 31.82 9.62
CA PHE A 755 -18.86 32.27 8.46
C PHE A 755 -19.75 32.79 7.34
N ARG A 756 -19.25 33.78 6.60
CA ARG A 756 -19.93 34.34 5.44
C ARG A 756 -19.68 33.53 4.16
N TRP A 757 -18.52 32.90 4.04
CA TRP A 757 -18.13 32.05 2.92
C TRP A 757 -17.70 30.66 3.41
N VAL A 758 -17.99 29.66 2.58
CA VAL A 758 -17.52 28.29 2.72
C VAL A 758 -16.96 27.87 1.37
N ALA A 759 -15.84 27.17 1.30
CA ALA A 759 -15.33 26.62 0.05
C ALA A 759 -15.20 25.10 0.14
N LEU A 760 -15.52 24.43 -0.95
CA LEU A 760 -15.24 23.02 -1.18
C LEU A 760 -13.97 22.94 -2.02
N LEU A 761 -12.92 22.29 -1.51
CA LEU A 761 -11.63 22.19 -2.19
C LEU A 761 -11.33 20.73 -2.56
N MET A 762 -10.82 20.53 -3.78
CA MET A 762 -10.19 19.30 -4.22
C MET A 762 -8.73 19.57 -4.58
N PRO A 763 -7.79 18.68 -4.21
CA PRO A 763 -6.42 18.79 -4.70
C PRO A 763 -6.43 18.67 -6.22
N ALA A 764 -5.63 19.50 -6.91
CA ALA A 764 -5.45 19.38 -8.35
C ALA A 764 -4.42 18.30 -8.66
N LEU A 765 -4.66 17.50 -9.70
CA LEU A 765 -3.68 16.58 -10.27
C LEU A 765 -2.52 17.38 -10.86
N ARG A 766 -1.30 17.03 -10.47
CA ARG A 766 -0.05 17.63 -10.95
C ARG A 766 0.32 17.06 -12.30
N ASP A 767 0.75 17.93 -13.22
CA ASP A 767 1.27 17.49 -14.51
C ASP A 767 2.68 16.88 -14.36
N ARG A 768 2.94 15.78 -15.09
CA ARG A 768 4.19 15.02 -14.94
C ARG A 768 5.39 15.90 -15.34
N GLY A 769 6.33 16.06 -14.42
CA GLY A 769 7.54 16.87 -14.64
C GLY A 769 7.37 18.37 -14.41
N THR A 770 6.22 18.82 -13.90
CA THR A 770 5.99 20.22 -13.48
C THR A 770 5.51 20.31 -12.04
N ASN A 771 5.51 21.52 -11.48
CA ASN A 771 4.89 21.80 -10.17
C ASN A 771 3.44 22.31 -10.30
N GLY A 772 2.89 22.38 -11.51
CA GLY A 772 1.55 22.93 -11.77
C GLY A 772 0.49 21.85 -11.99
N ALA A 773 -0.77 22.27 -12.03
CA ALA A 773 -1.91 21.40 -12.34
C ALA A 773 -1.88 20.94 -13.82
N THR A 774 -2.51 19.79 -14.10
CA THR A 774 -2.76 19.35 -15.48
C THR A 774 -3.64 20.35 -16.24
N ALA A 775 -3.49 20.39 -17.55
CA ALA A 775 -4.27 21.24 -18.45
C ALA A 775 -5.02 20.37 -19.48
N PRO A 776 -6.36 20.21 -19.38
CA PRO A 776 -7.28 20.82 -18.41
C PRO A 776 -7.12 20.26 -16.98
N PRO A 777 -7.55 21.03 -15.95
CA PRO A 777 -7.39 20.62 -14.57
C PRO A 777 -8.29 19.44 -14.24
N ARG A 778 -7.74 18.48 -13.49
CA ARG A 778 -8.46 17.31 -12.99
C ARG A 778 -8.26 17.22 -11.49
N PRO A 779 -9.26 16.76 -10.72
CA PRO A 779 -9.05 16.47 -9.31
C PRO A 779 -8.09 15.29 -9.18
N PHE A 780 -7.24 15.36 -8.15
CA PHE A 780 -6.50 14.20 -7.69
C PHE A 780 -7.51 13.18 -7.13
N ALA A 781 -7.51 11.95 -7.64
CA ALA A 781 -8.40 10.90 -7.18
C ALA A 781 -7.89 10.31 -5.86
N TYR A 782 -8.55 10.66 -4.76
CA TYR A 782 -8.31 10.08 -3.45
C TYR A 782 -9.22 8.86 -3.25
N GLN A 783 -8.67 7.68 -2.95
CA GLN A 783 -9.45 6.46 -2.71
C GLN A 783 -9.94 6.42 -1.25
N GLY A 784 -11.15 6.94 -1.00
CA GLY A 784 -11.91 6.70 0.22
C GLY A 784 -12.62 5.34 0.20
N GLU A 785 -13.13 4.90 1.36
CA GLU A 785 -13.77 3.58 1.54
C GLU A 785 -15.11 3.41 0.78
N SER A 786 -15.73 4.47 0.26
CA SER A 786 -17.08 4.43 -0.34
C SER A 786 -17.13 4.99 -1.77
N GLU A 787 -16.00 4.95 -2.46
CA GLU A 787 -15.88 5.13 -3.90
C GLU A 787 -16.25 6.53 -4.47
N GLY A 788 -16.61 7.52 -3.63
CA GLY A 788 -16.90 8.91 -4.00
C GLY A 788 -15.73 9.88 -3.75
N PRO A 789 -15.66 11.04 -4.42
CA PRO A 789 -14.57 11.99 -4.23
C PRO A 789 -14.62 12.65 -2.84
N VAL A 790 -13.47 12.75 -2.16
CA VAL A 790 -13.34 13.43 -0.87
C VAL A 790 -12.98 14.89 -1.08
N VAL A 791 -13.76 15.80 -0.52
CA VAL A 791 -13.53 17.25 -0.58
C VAL A 791 -13.11 17.79 0.78
N VAL A 792 -12.25 18.80 0.79
CA VAL A 792 -11.92 19.58 1.98
C VAL A 792 -12.92 20.73 2.12
N VAL A 793 -13.49 20.89 3.31
CA VAL A 793 -14.40 21.99 3.63
C VAL A 793 -13.66 23.02 4.46
N VAL A 794 -13.58 24.25 3.95
CA VAL A 794 -12.96 25.40 4.61
C VAL A 794 -13.95 26.56 4.70
N ALA A 795 -13.75 27.47 5.65
CA ALA A 795 -14.65 28.60 5.85
C ALA A 795 -13.89 29.91 6.06
N SER A 796 -14.50 31.03 5.67
CA SER A 796 -13.85 32.35 5.75
C SER A 796 -14.86 33.49 5.95
N ASN A 797 -14.36 34.60 6.50
CA ASN A 797 -15.05 35.87 6.66
C ASN A 797 -14.41 37.03 5.88
N ASP A 798 -13.33 36.78 5.12
CA ASP A 798 -12.63 37.78 4.30
C ASP A 798 -12.24 37.26 2.91
N GLN A 799 -12.30 35.95 2.67
CA GLN A 799 -11.79 35.22 1.49
C GLN A 799 -10.27 35.28 1.33
N GLU A 800 -9.54 35.90 2.25
CA GLU A 800 -8.09 35.97 2.26
C GLU A 800 -7.49 34.79 3.04
N ALA A 801 -8.05 34.48 4.21
CA ALA A 801 -7.67 33.35 5.05
C ALA A 801 -8.84 32.40 5.23
N TRP A 802 -8.56 31.10 5.14
CA TRP A 802 -9.56 30.04 5.17
C TRP A 802 -9.29 29.07 6.32
N GLU A 803 -10.23 28.99 7.26
CA GLU A 803 -10.14 28.08 8.41
C GLU A 803 -10.54 26.67 7.99
N TRP A 804 -9.66 25.70 8.21
CA TRP A 804 -9.95 24.28 7.99
C TRP A 804 -11.09 23.81 8.91
N GLN A 805 -12.13 23.19 8.35
CA GLN A 805 -13.25 22.67 9.14
C GLN A 805 -13.22 21.14 9.23
N PHE A 806 -13.41 20.46 8.11
CA PHE A 806 -13.47 19.00 8.04
C PHE A 806 -13.33 18.51 6.59
N ILE A 807 -13.20 17.20 6.40
CA ILE A 807 -13.31 16.56 5.09
C ILE A 807 -14.69 15.93 4.92
N TYR A 808 -15.15 15.81 3.68
CA TYR A 808 -16.47 15.30 3.36
C TYR A 808 -16.39 14.40 2.11
N GLU A 809 -16.84 13.15 2.21
CA GLU A 809 -16.95 12.25 1.06
C GLU A 809 -18.24 12.53 0.29
N TRP A 810 -18.09 12.77 -1.00
CA TRP A 810 -19.21 13.10 -1.88
C TRP A 810 -19.94 11.85 -2.36
N GLU A 811 -21.27 11.87 -2.32
CA GLU A 811 -22.08 10.74 -2.76
C GLU A 811 -22.10 10.66 -4.30
N ARG A 812 -21.85 9.46 -4.86
CA ARG A 812 -21.84 9.22 -6.31
C ARG A 812 -23.13 9.62 -7.03
N GLU A 813 -24.26 9.51 -6.33
CA GLU A 813 -25.58 9.87 -6.87
C GLU A 813 -25.82 11.38 -6.97
N CYS A 814 -24.97 12.20 -6.35
CA CYS A 814 -25.10 13.67 -6.36
C CYS A 814 -24.10 14.27 -7.36
N GLN A 815 -24.57 15.19 -8.20
CA GLN A 815 -23.71 15.87 -9.16
C GLN A 815 -22.70 16.77 -8.44
N LEU A 816 -21.48 16.88 -8.97
CA LEU A 816 -20.50 17.83 -8.47
C LEU A 816 -20.81 19.26 -8.98
N PRO A 817 -20.49 20.33 -8.21
CA PRO A 817 -20.45 21.69 -8.75
C PRO A 817 -19.27 21.88 -9.72
N GLU A 818 -19.20 23.05 -10.34
CA GLU A 818 -17.97 23.50 -11.00
C GLU A 818 -16.89 23.82 -9.97
N PHE A 819 -15.63 23.53 -10.31
CA PHE A 819 -14.48 23.90 -9.49
C PHE A 819 -13.48 24.70 -10.32
N GLY A 820 -13.08 25.87 -9.84
CA GLY A 820 -12.05 26.71 -10.44
C GLY A 820 -10.70 26.51 -9.77
N LEU A 821 -9.63 26.47 -10.56
CA LEU A 821 -8.27 26.46 -10.03
C LEU A 821 -7.91 27.85 -9.47
N ALA A 822 -7.61 27.94 -8.17
CA ALA A 822 -7.24 29.18 -7.48
C ALA A 822 -6.33 28.92 -6.27
N GLU A 823 -5.58 29.94 -5.84
CA GLU A 823 -4.73 29.86 -4.65
C GLU A 823 -5.54 30.13 -3.37
N PHE A 824 -5.32 29.32 -2.33
CA PHE A 824 -5.93 29.46 -1.00
C PHE A 824 -4.85 29.50 0.09
N LEU A 825 -5.07 30.33 1.12
CA LEU A 825 -4.30 30.32 2.37
C LEU A 825 -5.13 29.65 3.47
N LEU A 826 -4.71 28.46 3.88
CA LEU A 826 -5.34 27.69 4.96
C LEU A 826 -4.69 28.04 6.29
N VAL A 827 -5.49 28.33 7.32
CA VAL A 827 -5.01 28.78 8.65
C VAL A 827 -5.47 27.93 9.82
#